data_AF-A0AB39T442-F1
#
_entry.id   AF-A0AB39T442-F1
#
_cell.length_a   1.000
_cell.length_b   1.000
_cell.length_c   1.000
_cell.angle_alpha   90.00
_cell.angle_beta   90.00
_cell.angle_gamma   90.00
#
_symmetry.space_group_name_H-M   'P 1'
#
loop_
_entity.id
_entity.type
_entity.pdbx_description
1 polymer ?
#
loop_
_entity_poly.entity_id
_entity_poly.type
_entity_poly.pdbx_seq_one_letter_code
_entity_poly.pdbx_strand_id
1 'polypeptide(L)'
;MGAPGASGAPGVPVAPPVVAWLDAPRPEAAPGIWRFRHVPPPPPREARKLAPVTVAGLLIPLFVGLLLWSAWRRGAVPYEWIPLATFTPSEWWYAGGTSPRDWHGAEAHVVYDGVFFAVLLYAMARLGAWAELARHLLADRRPPVRAALTAGAALIALTFVWPDAFPGVGWDALPVVAPLLSLVVLLGGGYDVLASPVLVYTLYGLITAAVLWPFARLGDWPGLVRGWLRARAATTDGTPPPLDPAGPPPLSQWPELRAVGQQRAADLLAAELFAGRMNDVDCARVRHGVERRLTSFVDTVLRQGAAAGVHPSGDRDLPGRTATHDLLLGQVRIGRCVAEARNPAAYRGVGLALEPAALATSLLVVGPSGAGKTTRLTGPVVESLTLQALTGACAVVAVGTADAPLGPDGAYDVVVTPGDPASPYDLDLYAGLTDPDEAAALLAEGLAGDVESLDVRRAATVLAQLVGPYRAAHGRFPSVPVLRELLEAGPETLTALLGRLPAEDAAMRRELEARIRQAGTAADAGPLLADRLSLLDRPAFAEFFGADGSDVRPFSLKSVVHHPLRVRIKLPERGHEEASRLLARLVLAQFLAAARTGAKRPHFVALVLDDAHGALTTGTVRSLQRLRPHNAGVVLGLRTLGEVPEALHGPLLGAVGCRVALSGITTWDGRGFAETWGKEWVETTEVAQHTVFAHQPMTRFIHFLRKKVTGVAVTTDAVTTRKVERERWSASELAHSVPPGHAVVSLTTPQGAHTPPVLVDLRA
;
A
#
# COMPACT_ATOMS: atom_id res chain seq x y z
N MET A 1 -53.40 18.20 17.96
CA MET A 1 -53.80 16.92 17.35
C MET A 1 -53.17 16.85 15.97
N GLY A 2 -52.28 15.90 15.77
CA GLY A 2 -51.54 15.67 14.52
C GLY A 2 -50.47 14.62 14.80
N ALA A 3 -50.81 13.36 14.59
CA ALA A 3 -50.00 12.20 14.94
C ALA A 3 -48.72 12.09 14.08
N PRO A 4 -47.62 11.55 14.61
CA PRO A 4 -46.40 11.30 13.85
C PRO A 4 -46.53 10.01 13.03
N GLY A 5 -46.26 10.09 11.73
CA GLY A 5 -46.17 8.92 10.85
C GLY A 5 -44.84 8.19 11.06
N ALA A 6 -44.88 7.07 11.77
CA ALA A 6 -43.82 6.08 11.80
C ALA A 6 -44.16 4.94 10.83
N SER A 7 -43.26 4.66 9.88
CA SER A 7 -43.11 3.33 9.29
C SER A 7 -41.72 3.22 8.66
N GLY A 8 -40.71 3.04 9.52
CA GLY A 8 -39.43 2.47 9.10
C GLY A 8 -39.65 0.99 8.74
N ALA A 9 -39.13 0.57 7.60
CA ALA A 9 -39.08 -0.84 7.20
C ALA A 9 -38.43 -1.70 8.31
N PRO A 10 -38.89 -2.95 8.53
CA PRO A 10 -38.23 -3.85 9.47
C PRO A 10 -36.80 -4.12 9.00
N GLY A 11 -35.83 -3.68 9.81
CA GLY A 11 -34.41 -3.77 9.50
C GLY A 11 -33.95 -5.21 9.36
N VAL A 12 -33.21 -5.48 8.29
CA VAL A 12 -32.32 -6.64 8.16
C VAL A 12 -31.47 -6.72 9.44
N PRO A 13 -31.29 -7.90 10.08
CA PRO A 13 -30.38 -8.01 11.22
C PRO A 13 -28.98 -7.59 10.78
N VAL A 14 -28.55 -6.41 11.23
CA VAL A 14 -27.23 -5.87 10.96
C VAL A 14 -26.25 -6.74 11.73
N ALA A 15 -25.39 -7.48 11.02
CA ALA A 15 -24.32 -8.25 11.64
C ALA A 15 -23.49 -7.35 12.57
N PRO A 16 -22.97 -7.86 13.70
CA PRO A 16 -22.16 -7.08 14.61
C PRO A 16 -21.02 -6.34 13.87
N PRO A 17 -20.69 -5.08 14.24
CA PRO A 17 -19.66 -4.29 13.53
C PRO A 17 -18.33 -5.02 13.37
N VAL A 18 -17.93 -5.83 14.35
CA VAL A 18 -16.70 -6.63 14.34
C VAL A 18 -16.74 -7.73 13.27
N VAL A 19 -17.91 -8.36 13.04
CA VAL A 19 -18.09 -9.33 11.94
C VAL A 19 -17.89 -8.64 10.59
N ALA A 20 -18.52 -7.47 10.40
CA ALA A 20 -18.38 -6.68 9.18
C ALA A 20 -16.96 -6.13 8.97
N TRP A 21 -16.21 -5.91 10.04
CA TRP A 21 -14.78 -5.56 9.98
C TRP A 21 -13.92 -6.77 9.62
N LEU A 22 -14.18 -7.93 10.23
CA LEU A 22 -13.40 -9.15 10.00
C LEU A 22 -13.57 -9.64 8.55
N ASP A 23 -14.79 -9.62 8.03
CA ASP A 23 -15.11 -10.08 6.67
C ASP A 23 -14.83 -9.03 5.57
N ALA A 24 -14.36 -7.83 5.94
CA ALA A 24 -14.03 -6.80 4.96
C ALA A 24 -12.86 -7.24 4.04
N PRO A 25 -12.90 -6.92 2.73
CA PRO A 25 -11.83 -7.29 1.81
C PRO A 25 -10.54 -6.53 2.14
N ARG A 26 -9.41 -7.27 2.08
CA ARG A 26 -8.04 -6.77 2.32
C ARG A 26 -7.10 -7.27 1.22
N PRO A 27 -7.28 -6.83 -0.04
CA PRO A 27 -6.42 -7.29 -1.14
C PRO A 27 -4.96 -6.98 -0.86
N GLU A 28 -4.04 -7.80 -1.35
CA GLU A 28 -2.61 -7.48 -1.33
C GLU A 28 -2.36 -6.19 -2.13
N ALA A 29 -1.52 -5.33 -1.58
CA ALA A 29 -1.25 -4.00 -2.12
C ALA A 29 0.22 -3.65 -1.88
N ALA A 30 0.69 -2.60 -2.55
CA ALA A 30 2.04 -2.08 -2.34
C ALA A 30 2.22 -1.60 -0.88
N PRO A 31 3.46 -1.58 -0.36
CA PRO A 31 3.73 -1.17 1.02
C PRO A 31 3.15 0.20 1.34
N GLY A 32 2.65 0.36 2.57
CA GLY A 32 2.05 1.60 3.03
C GLY A 32 0.62 1.87 2.54
N ILE A 33 0.07 1.09 1.62
CA ILE A 33 -1.35 1.21 1.27
C ILE A 33 -2.21 0.68 2.42
N TRP A 34 -3.17 1.48 2.88
CA TRP A 34 -4.21 1.05 3.80
C TRP A 34 -5.12 0.03 3.13
N ARG A 35 -5.11 -1.22 3.60
CA ARG A 35 -5.74 -2.37 2.92
C ARG A 35 -7.20 -2.60 3.31
N PHE A 36 -7.62 -2.15 4.49
CA PHE A 36 -9.01 -2.33 4.93
C PHE A 36 -9.98 -1.65 3.98
N ARG A 37 -10.81 -2.45 3.29
CA ARG A 37 -11.75 -2.01 2.24
C ARG A 37 -11.07 -1.31 1.06
N HIS A 38 -9.79 -1.63 0.81
CA HIS A 38 -9.07 -1.10 -0.34
C HIS A 38 -9.63 -1.66 -1.64
N VAL A 39 -9.85 -0.78 -2.61
CA VAL A 39 -10.23 -1.14 -3.97
C VAL A 39 -9.03 -0.81 -4.86
N PRO A 40 -8.33 -1.81 -5.41
CA PRO A 40 -7.19 -1.57 -6.29
C PRO A 40 -7.61 -0.70 -7.48
N PRO A 41 -6.84 0.34 -7.83
CA PRO A 41 -7.15 1.12 -9.01
C PRO A 41 -7.08 0.23 -10.26
N PRO A 42 -7.95 0.45 -11.26
CA PRO A 42 -7.87 -0.26 -12.52
C PRO A 42 -6.49 -0.02 -13.16
N PRO A 43 -5.91 -1.02 -13.86
CA PRO A 43 -4.58 -0.88 -14.44
C PRO A 43 -4.48 0.34 -15.37
N PRO A 44 -3.35 1.07 -15.35
CA PRO A 44 -3.20 2.34 -16.05
C PRO A 44 -3.43 2.20 -17.57
N ARG A 45 -4.19 3.16 -18.13
CA ARG A 45 -4.67 3.19 -19.53
C ARG A 45 -3.59 3.50 -20.59
N GLU A 46 -2.31 3.61 -20.21
CA GLU A 46 -1.28 4.26 -21.05
C GLU A 46 -0.82 3.49 -22.30
N ALA A 47 -1.33 2.28 -22.55
CA ALA A 47 -1.02 1.52 -23.78
C ALA A 47 -2.13 1.51 -24.85
N ARG A 48 -3.17 2.36 -24.74
CA ARG A 48 -4.33 2.32 -25.66
C ARG A 48 -4.56 3.59 -26.46
N LYS A 49 -3.50 4.24 -26.94
CA LYS A 49 -3.63 5.08 -28.14
C LYS A 49 -3.78 4.12 -29.33
N LEU A 50 -4.92 4.16 -30.02
CA LEU A 50 -5.06 3.51 -31.33
C LEU A 50 -3.90 3.99 -32.19
N ALA A 51 -3.00 3.08 -32.59
CA ALA A 51 -1.95 3.43 -33.52
C ALA A 51 -2.62 3.99 -34.79
N PRO A 52 -2.10 5.05 -35.43
CA PRO A 52 -2.67 5.57 -36.68
C PRO A 52 -2.81 4.48 -37.77
N VAL A 53 -2.02 3.40 -37.67
CA VAL A 53 -2.08 2.19 -38.50
C VAL A 53 -3.43 1.46 -38.42
N THR A 54 -4.12 1.45 -37.27
CA THR A 54 -5.42 0.75 -37.13
C THR A 54 -6.59 1.49 -37.79
N VAL A 55 -6.53 2.82 -37.91
CA VAL A 55 -7.55 3.61 -38.62
C VAL A 55 -7.40 3.46 -40.14
N ALA A 56 -6.17 3.47 -40.65
CA ALA A 56 -5.89 3.21 -42.06
C ALA A 56 -6.29 1.79 -42.48
N GLY A 57 -6.02 0.78 -41.63
CA GLY A 57 -6.45 -0.61 -41.84
C GLY A 57 -7.97 -0.83 -41.84
N LEU A 58 -8.74 0.17 -41.41
CA LEU A 58 -10.21 0.15 -41.43
C LEU A 58 -10.78 0.77 -42.72
N LEU A 59 -10.30 1.96 -43.07
CA LEU A 59 -10.87 2.76 -44.15
C LEU A 59 -10.48 2.25 -45.53
N ILE A 60 -9.28 1.68 -45.67
CA ILE A 60 -8.78 1.21 -46.98
C ILE A 60 -9.61 0.03 -47.50
N PRO A 61 -9.83 -1.08 -46.74
CA PRO A 61 -10.67 -2.19 -47.23
C PRO A 61 -12.13 -1.79 -47.48
N LEU A 62 -12.67 -0.85 -46.69
CA LEU A 62 -14.02 -0.31 -46.91
C LEU A 62 -14.13 0.42 -48.25
N PHE A 63 -13.20 1.34 -48.51
CA PHE A 63 -13.22 2.14 -49.72
C PHE A 63 -12.96 1.29 -50.96
N VAL A 64 -11.99 0.38 -50.89
CA VAL A 64 -11.71 -0.59 -51.96
C VAL A 64 -12.91 -1.49 -52.22
N GLY A 65 -13.56 -2.00 -51.16
CA GLY A 65 -14.77 -2.80 -51.27
C GLY A 65 -15.92 -2.05 -51.94
N LEU A 66 -16.21 -0.82 -51.52
CA LEU A 66 -17.25 0.02 -52.13
C LEU A 66 -16.97 0.32 -53.61
N LEU A 67 -15.71 0.58 -53.98
CA LEU A 67 -15.32 0.78 -55.37
C LEU A 67 -15.50 -0.48 -56.21
N LEU A 68 -15.10 -1.65 -55.70
CA LEU A 68 -15.26 -2.94 -56.38
C LEU A 68 -16.74 -3.29 -56.56
N TRP A 69 -17.57 -3.11 -55.52
CA TRP A 69 -19.01 -3.31 -55.61
C TRP A 69 -19.67 -2.36 -56.63
N SER A 70 -19.25 -1.10 -56.64
CA SER A 70 -19.75 -0.12 -57.59
C SER A 70 -19.29 -0.39 -59.02
N ALA A 71 -18.09 -0.93 -59.22
CA ALA A 71 -17.61 -1.36 -60.54
C ALA A 71 -18.38 -2.58 -61.05
N TRP A 72 -18.65 -3.55 -60.16
CA TRP A 72 -19.46 -4.74 -60.43
C TRP A 72 -20.89 -4.39 -60.87
N ARG A 73 -21.61 -3.59 -60.06
CA ARG A 73 -22.99 -3.14 -60.38
C ARG A 73 -23.10 -2.36 -61.71
N ARG A 74 -22.00 -1.77 -62.19
CA ARG A 74 -21.95 -0.98 -63.44
C ARG A 74 -21.49 -1.80 -64.65
N GLY A 75 -21.19 -3.10 -64.48
CA GLY A 75 -20.64 -3.95 -65.52
C GLY A 75 -19.26 -3.52 -66.02
N ALA A 76 -18.50 -2.80 -65.17
CA ALA A 76 -17.19 -2.27 -65.51
C ALA A 76 -16.07 -3.31 -65.30
N VAL A 77 -16.39 -4.48 -64.76
CA VAL A 77 -15.42 -5.56 -64.50
C VAL A 77 -15.29 -6.41 -65.76
N PRO A 78 -14.10 -6.43 -66.39
CA PRO A 78 -13.91 -7.23 -67.59
C PRO A 78 -14.07 -8.72 -67.28
N TYR A 79 -14.78 -9.44 -68.15
CA TYR A 79 -15.00 -10.88 -68.05
C TYR A 79 -15.87 -11.36 -66.87
N GLU A 80 -16.62 -10.47 -66.21
CA GLU A 80 -17.58 -10.83 -65.15
C GLU A 80 -18.60 -11.90 -65.59
N TRP A 81 -18.88 -12.02 -66.88
CA TRP A 81 -19.81 -12.99 -67.44
C TRP A 81 -19.25 -14.42 -67.56
N ILE A 82 -17.92 -14.61 -67.51
CA ILE A 82 -17.27 -15.92 -67.76
C ILE A 82 -17.65 -16.95 -66.68
N PRO A 83 -17.52 -16.67 -65.37
CA PRO A 83 -17.87 -17.66 -64.35
C PRO A 83 -19.34 -18.03 -64.42
N LEU A 84 -20.21 -17.03 -64.62
CA LEU A 84 -21.65 -17.26 -64.76
C LEU A 84 -21.98 -18.18 -65.94
N ALA A 85 -21.39 -17.92 -67.12
CA ALA A 85 -21.57 -18.76 -68.31
C ALA A 85 -20.95 -20.16 -68.18
N THR A 86 -19.95 -20.34 -67.31
CA THR A 86 -19.29 -21.64 -67.09
C THR A 86 -20.10 -22.54 -66.16
N PHE A 87 -20.78 -21.97 -65.16
CA PHE A 87 -21.52 -22.72 -64.14
C PHE A 87 -23.03 -22.83 -64.40
N THR A 88 -23.55 -22.24 -65.48
CA THR A 88 -24.98 -22.29 -65.83
C THR A 88 -25.21 -22.87 -67.23
N PRO A 89 -26.35 -23.54 -67.48
CA PRO A 89 -26.69 -24.07 -68.80
C PRO A 89 -26.71 -22.98 -69.90
N SER A 90 -26.18 -23.30 -71.08
CA SER A 90 -26.12 -22.36 -72.21
C SER A 90 -27.51 -21.96 -72.75
N GLU A 91 -28.54 -22.76 -72.47
CA GLU A 91 -29.93 -22.53 -72.84
C GLU A 91 -30.60 -21.39 -72.07
N TRP A 92 -30.02 -20.94 -70.95
CA TRP A 92 -30.53 -19.82 -70.16
C TRP A 92 -30.20 -18.45 -70.75
N TRP A 93 -29.36 -18.42 -71.79
CA TRP A 93 -28.76 -17.21 -72.35
C TRP A 93 -29.05 -17.05 -73.85
N TYR A 94 -29.12 -15.82 -74.35
CA TYR A 94 -29.09 -15.56 -75.79
C TYR A 94 -27.69 -15.77 -76.37
N ALA A 95 -27.58 -16.25 -77.61
CA ALA A 95 -26.30 -16.51 -78.27
C ALA A 95 -25.42 -15.25 -78.33
N GLY A 96 -24.19 -15.34 -77.83
CA GLY A 96 -23.20 -14.25 -77.86
C GLY A 96 -23.13 -13.38 -76.59
N GLY A 97 -23.81 -13.74 -75.49
CA GLY A 97 -23.65 -13.05 -74.20
C GLY A 97 -24.39 -13.74 -73.05
N THR A 98 -24.40 -13.09 -71.88
CA THR A 98 -25.18 -13.52 -70.68
C THR A 98 -26.49 -12.73 -70.55
N SER A 99 -27.10 -12.33 -71.66
CA SER A 99 -28.45 -11.73 -71.60
C SER A 99 -29.47 -12.83 -71.29
N PRO A 100 -30.26 -12.70 -70.22
CA PRO A 100 -31.17 -13.75 -69.78
C PRO A 100 -32.27 -13.99 -70.83
N ARG A 101 -32.42 -15.25 -71.24
CA ARG A 101 -33.46 -15.68 -72.18
C ARG A 101 -34.79 -15.93 -71.48
N ASP A 102 -34.72 -16.57 -70.31
CA ASP A 102 -35.86 -16.96 -69.47
C ASP A 102 -35.62 -16.56 -68.00
N TRP A 103 -36.62 -16.78 -67.14
CA TRP A 103 -36.56 -16.49 -65.71
C TRP A 103 -35.36 -17.16 -65.01
N HIS A 104 -34.95 -18.36 -65.45
CA HIS A 104 -33.77 -19.05 -64.93
C HIS A 104 -32.48 -18.22 -65.06
N GLY A 105 -32.29 -17.55 -66.20
CA GLY A 105 -31.13 -16.68 -66.43
C GLY A 105 -31.19 -15.39 -65.61
N ALA A 106 -32.39 -14.82 -65.42
CA ALA A 106 -32.58 -13.63 -64.60
C ALA A 106 -32.29 -13.91 -63.11
N GLU A 107 -32.82 -15.01 -62.57
CA GLU A 107 -32.55 -15.42 -61.19
C GLU A 107 -31.09 -15.84 -60.98
N ALA A 108 -30.45 -16.45 -61.99
CA ALA A 108 -29.03 -16.79 -61.92
C ALA A 108 -28.12 -15.55 -61.80
N HIS A 109 -28.45 -14.44 -62.46
CA HIS A 109 -27.76 -13.15 -62.27
C HIS A 109 -27.89 -12.63 -60.84
N VAL A 110 -29.09 -12.70 -60.25
CA VAL A 110 -29.32 -12.25 -58.87
C VAL A 110 -28.54 -13.10 -57.87
N VAL A 111 -28.48 -14.42 -58.07
CA VAL A 111 -27.63 -15.31 -57.26
C VAL A 111 -26.15 -14.96 -57.42
N TYR A 112 -25.70 -14.71 -58.65
CA TYR A 112 -24.30 -14.38 -58.95
C TYR A 112 -23.84 -13.09 -58.28
N ASP A 113 -24.66 -12.03 -58.36
CA ASP A 113 -24.43 -10.77 -57.67
C ASP A 113 -24.37 -10.95 -56.16
N GLY A 114 -25.25 -11.78 -55.60
CA GLY A 114 -25.25 -12.12 -54.17
C GLY A 114 -24.00 -12.86 -53.73
N VAL A 115 -23.53 -13.83 -54.52
CA VAL A 115 -22.30 -14.58 -54.22
C VAL A 115 -21.08 -13.66 -54.26
N PHE A 116 -20.97 -12.80 -55.27
CA PHE A 116 -19.87 -11.84 -55.36
C PHE A 116 -19.90 -10.85 -54.17
N PHE A 117 -21.08 -10.33 -53.83
CA PHE A 117 -21.25 -9.47 -52.67
C PHE A 117 -20.84 -10.15 -51.35
N ALA A 118 -21.22 -11.42 -51.16
CA ALA A 118 -20.84 -12.19 -49.98
C ALA A 118 -19.32 -12.41 -49.88
N VAL A 119 -18.65 -12.72 -51.00
CA VAL A 119 -17.19 -12.88 -51.07
C VAL A 119 -16.49 -11.55 -50.76
N LEU A 120 -16.99 -10.45 -51.30
CA LEU A 120 -16.46 -9.11 -51.06
C LEU A 120 -16.60 -8.71 -49.57
N LEU A 121 -17.78 -8.93 -48.99
CA LEU A 121 -18.04 -8.67 -47.57
C LEU A 121 -17.16 -9.52 -46.67
N TYR A 122 -16.95 -10.80 -47.01
CA TYR A 122 -16.01 -11.68 -46.31
C TYR A 122 -14.56 -11.19 -46.39
N ALA A 123 -14.10 -10.77 -47.58
CA ALA A 123 -12.75 -10.23 -47.77
C ALA A 123 -12.54 -8.93 -46.96
N MET A 124 -13.52 -8.03 -46.95
CA MET A 124 -13.50 -6.80 -46.15
C MET A 124 -13.46 -7.08 -44.65
N ALA A 125 -14.25 -8.05 -44.18
CA ALA A 125 -14.29 -8.45 -42.78
C ALA A 125 -12.99 -9.12 -42.32
N ARG A 126 -12.31 -9.88 -43.19
CA ARG A 126 -11.06 -10.58 -42.89
C ARG A 126 -9.81 -9.70 -43.00
N LEU A 127 -9.76 -8.80 -43.98
CA LEU A 127 -8.63 -7.90 -44.22
C LEU A 127 -8.70 -6.64 -43.35
N GLY A 128 -9.90 -6.22 -42.94
CA GLY A 128 -10.08 -5.07 -42.07
C GLY A 128 -10.01 -5.45 -40.59
N ALA A 129 -9.41 -4.60 -39.78
CA ALA A 129 -9.33 -4.76 -38.31
C ALA A 129 -10.68 -4.49 -37.60
N TRP A 130 -11.83 -4.76 -38.23
CA TRP A 130 -13.17 -4.44 -37.73
C TRP A 130 -13.49 -5.13 -36.41
N ALA A 131 -13.12 -6.41 -36.27
CA ALA A 131 -13.34 -7.18 -35.05
C ALA A 131 -12.45 -6.72 -33.89
N GLU A 132 -11.25 -6.20 -34.17
CA GLU A 132 -10.34 -5.63 -33.17
C GLU A 132 -10.81 -4.26 -32.71
N LEU A 133 -11.26 -3.42 -33.65
CA LEU A 133 -11.84 -2.11 -33.36
C LEU A 133 -13.13 -2.24 -32.56
N ALA A 134 -14.04 -3.15 -32.94
CA ALA A 134 -15.28 -3.39 -32.21
C ALA A 134 -14.97 -3.83 -30.78
N ARG A 135 -14.06 -4.79 -30.58
CA ARG A 135 -13.60 -5.21 -29.24
C ARG A 135 -12.97 -4.05 -28.46
N HIS A 136 -12.17 -3.21 -29.12
CA HIS A 136 -11.54 -2.05 -28.49
C HIS A 136 -12.57 -1.01 -28.02
N LEU A 137 -13.52 -0.64 -28.86
CA LEU A 137 -14.58 0.34 -28.55
C LEU A 137 -15.55 -0.17 -27.47
N LEU A 138 -15.79 -1.48 -27.43
CA LEU A 138 -16.75 -2.12 -26.52
C LEU A 138 -16.12 -2.59 -25.19
N ALA A 139 -14.78 -2.67 -25.08
CA ALA A 139 -14.08 -3.20 -23.90
C ALA A 139 -14.31 -2.38 -22.62
N ASP A 140 -14.39 -1.05 -22.73
CA ASP A 140 -14.48 -0.14 -21.58
C ASP A 140 -15.94 0.24 -21.22
N ARG A 141 -16.94 -0.35 -21.89
CA ARG A 141 -18.35 -0.02 -21.70
C ARG A 141 -19.00 -0.97 -20.71
N ARG A 142 -19.81 -0.40 -19.79
CA ARG A 142 -20.63 -1.20 -18.87
C ARG A 142 -21.49 -2.20 -19.67
N PRO A 143 -21.78 -3.40 -19.14
CA PRO A 143 -22.57 -4.42 -19.84
C PRO A 143 -23.86 -3.92 -20.52
N PRO A 144 -24.70 -3.07 -19.89
CA PRO A 144 -25.91 -2.56 -20.56
C PRO A 144 -25.61 -1.58 -21.69
N VAL A 145 -24.56 -0.76 -21.57
CA VAL A 145 -24.16 0.20 -22.62
C VAL A 145 -23.56 -0.56 -23.81
N ARG A 146 -22.80 -1.63 -23.55
CA ARG A 146 -22.26 -2.52 -24.58
C ARG A 146 -23.38 -3.20 -25.37
N ALA A 147 -24.39 -3.72 -24.67
CA ALA A 147 -25.57 -4.31 -25.30
C ALA A 147 -26.38 -3.27 -26.12
N ALA A 148 -26.56 -2.06 -25.60
CA ALA A 148 -27.27 -0.99 -26.31
C ALA A 148 -26.55 -0.54 -27.59
N LEU A 149 -25.23 -0.36 -27.55
CA LEU A 149 -24.44 0.04 -28.71
C LEU A 149 -24.43 -1.05 -29.79
N THR A 150 -24.30 -2.32 -29.40
CA THR A 150 -24.36 -3.44 -30.34
C THR A 150 -25.77 -3.65 -30.89
N ALA A 151 -26.82 -3.38 -30.11
CA ALA A 151 -28.20 -3.38 -30.59
C ALA A 151 -28.47 -2.25 -31.58
N GLY A 152 -27.93 -1.05 -31.34
CA GLY A 152 -28.01 0.07 -32.28
C GLY A 152 -27.28 -0.22 -33.60
N ALA A 153 -26.10 -0.83 -33.54
CA ALA A 153 -25.37 -1.25 -34.74
C ALA A 153 -26.10 -2.37 -35.50
N ALA A 154 -26.71 -3.32 -34.78
CA ALA A 154 -27.54 -4.36 -35.37
C ALA A 154 -28.79 -3.78 -36.06
N LEU A 155 -29.41 -2.76 -35.47
CA LEU A 155 -30.55 -2.05 -36.07
C LEU A 155 -30.16 -1.39 -37.39
N ILE A 156 -29.01 -0.71 -37.43
CA ILE A 156 -28.47 -0.12 -38.67
C ILE A 156 -28.17 -1.22 -39.71
N ALA A 157 -27.61 -2.35 -39.31
CA ALA A 157 -27.40 -3.46 -40.24
C ALA A 157 -28.72 -3.99 -40.82
N LEU A 158 -29.77 -4.06 -40.01
CA LEU A 158 -31.10 -4.46 -40.47
C LEU A 158 -31.73 -3.45 -41.44
N THR A 159 -31.44 -2.16 -41.34
CA THR A 159 -31.96 -1.18 -42.32
C THR A 159 -31.41 -1.39 -43.72
N PHE A 160 -30.21 -1.96 -43.86
CA PHE A 160 -29.62 -2.30 -45.16
C PHE A 160 -30.15 -3.62 -45.74
N VAL A 161 -30.68 -4.51 -44.91
CA VAL A 161 -31.22 -5.82 -45.33
C VAL A 161 -32.73 -5.72 -45.60
N TRP A 162 -33.45 -4.93 -44.81
CA TRP A 162 -34.91 -4.77 -44.86
C TRP A 162 -35.31 -3.29 -44.92
N PRO A 163 -34.96 -2.53 -45.96
CA PRO A 163 -35.24 -1.09 -46.01
C PRO A 163 -36.75 -0.79 -45.92
N ASP A 164 -37.60 -1.62 -46.52
CA ASP A 164 -39.07 -1.45 -46.50
C ASP A 164 -39.68 -1.56 -45.09
N ALA A 165 -39.00 -2.21 -44.15
CA ALA A 165 -39.45 -2.31 -42.76
C ALA A 165 -39.19 -1.03 -41.95
N PHE A 166 -38.42 -0.07 -42.49
CA PHE A 166 -38.02 1.16 -41.82
C PHE A 166 -38.46 2.40 -42.60
N PRO A 167 -39.60 3.03 -42.25
CA PRO A 167 -40.07 4.23 -42.95
C PRO A 167 -39.05 5.39 -42.80
N GLY A 168 -38.51 5.87 -43.92
CA GLY A 168 -37.55 6.99 -43.98
C GLY A 168 -36.14 6.64 -44.48
N VAL A 169 -35.87 5.37 -44.77
CA VAL A 169 -34.57 4.88 -45.27
C VAL A 169 -34.59 4.86 -46.81
N GLY A 170 -33.87 5.77 -47.47
CA GLY A 170 -33.91 5.96 -48.94
C GLY A 170 -32.81 5.23 -49.73
N TRP A 171 -32.39 4.05 -49.28
CA TRP A 171 -31.27 3.29 -49.86
C TRP A 171 -31.80 1.96 -50.40
N ASP A 172 -31.21 1.46 -51.49
CA ASP A 172 -31.55 0.15 -52.04
C ASP A 172 -31.19 -0.99 -51.07
N ALA A 173 -31.99 -2.06 -51.05
CA ALA A 173 -31.68 -3.27 -50.30
C ALA A 173 -30.37 -3.90 -50.77
N LEU A 174 -29.52 -4.30 -49.83
CA LEU A 174 -28.32 -5.08 -50.17
C LEU A 174 -28.72 -6.46 -50.73
N PRO A 175 -27.91 -7.04 -51.63
CA PRO A 175 -28.17 -8.34 -52.26
C PRO A 175 -27.90 -9.48 -51.27
N VAL A 176 -28.75 -9.60 -50.26
CA VAL A 176 -28.71 -10.64 -49.22
C VAL A 176 -29.99 -11.46 -49.26
N VAL A 177 -31.16 -10.79 -49.31
CA VAL A 177 -32.47 -11.45 -49.33
C VAL A 177 -32.81 -11.98 -50.73
N ALA A 178 -32.71 -11.13 -51.75
CA ALA A 178 -33.06 -11.50 -53.12
C ALA A 178 -32.27 -12.72 -53.65
N PRO A 179 -30.93 -12.80 -53.51
CA PRO A 179 -30.16 -13.96 -53.98
C PRO A 179 -30.54 -15.27 -53.30
N LEU A 180 -30.92 -15.24 -52.01
CA LEU A 180 -31.34 -16.45 -51.30
C LEU A 180 -32.73 -16.90 -51.76
N LEU A 181 -33.65 -15.97 -52.06
CA LEU A 181 -34.95 -16.28 -52.65
C LEU A 181 -34.79 -16.84 -54.08
N SER A 182 -33.96 -16.19 -54.90
CA SER A 182 -33.61 -16.63 -56.26
C SER A 182 -33.00 -18.02 -56.27
N LEU A 183 -32.11 -18.33 -55.31
CA LEU A 183 -31.52 -19.65 -55.15
C LEU A 183 -32.57 -20.71 -54.78
N VAL A 184 -33.51 -20.39 -53.89
CA VAL A 184 -34.62 -21.28 -53.53
C VAL A 184 -35.54 -21.53 -54.72
N VAL A 185 -35.82 -20.53 -55.53
CA VAL A 185 -36.64 -20.65 -56.75
C VAL A 185 -35.95 -21.53 -57.80
N LEU A 186 -34.64 -21.34 -58.01
CA LEU A 186 -33.83 -22.16 -58.93
C LEU A 186 -33.74 -23.62 -58.48
N LEU A 187 -33.52 -23.87 -57.18
CA LEU A 187 -33.47 -25.23 -56.61
C LEU A 187 -34.85 -25.89 -56.57
N GLY A 188 -35.90 -25.11 -56.37
CA GLY A 188 -37.28 -25.55 -56.26
C GLY A 188 -38.00 -25.71 -57.60
N GLY A 189 -37.38 -25.29 -58.71
CA GLY A 189 -37.91 -25.46 -60.07
C GLY A 189 -39.09 -24.54 -60.43
N GLY A 190 -39.34 -23.48 -59.66
CA GLY A 190 -40.42 -22.53 -59.94
C GLY A 190 -40.79 -21.62 -58.77
N TYR A 191 -41.57 -20.57 -59.07
CA TYR A 191 -41.99 -19.56 -58.07
C TYR A 191 -43.03 -20.07 -57.06
N ASP A 192 -43.68 -21.22 -57.33
CA ASP A 192 -44.69 -21.82 -56.44
C ASP A 192 -44.14 -22.17 -55.05
N VAL A 193 -42.83 -22.41 -54.95
CA VAL A 193 -42.13 -22.67 -53.67
C VAL A 193 -42.16 -21.45 -52.75
N LEU A 194 -42.21 -20.24 -53.30
CA LEU A 194 -42.34 -18.99 -52.55
C LEU A 194 -43.79 -18.71 -52.13
N ALA A 195 -44.79 -19.45 -52.64
CA ALA A 195 -46.18 -19.30 -52.22
C ALA A 195 -46.43 -19.83 -50.79
N SER A 196 -45.54 -20.67 -50.26
CA SER A 196 -45.61 -21.18 -48.89
C SER A 196 -45.17 -20.10 -47.88
N PRO A 197 -46.08 -19.55 -47.06
CA PRO A 197 -45.73 -18.52 -46.09
C PRO A 197 -44.74 -19.03 -45.05
N VAL A 198 -44.86 -20.31 -44.67
CA VAL A 198 -43.97 -20.95 -43.69
C VAL A 198 -42.52 -20.95 -44.19
N LEU A 199 -42.28 -21.27 -45.46
CA LEU A 199 -40.94 -21.29 -46.03
C LEU A 199 -40.34 -19.88 -46.11
N VAL A 200 -41.12 -18.90 -46.57
CA VAL A 200 -40.64 -17.51 -46.70
C VAL A 200 -40.36 -16.89 -45.33
N TYR A 201 -41.28 -17.02 -44.37
CA TYR A 201 -41.06 -16.47 -43.03
C TYR A 201 -39.95 -17.18 -42.26
N THR A 202 -39.77 -18.50 -42.43
CA THR A 202 -38.62 -19.20 -41.81
C THR A 202 -37.29 -18.75 -42.42
N LEU A 203 -37.22 -18.58 -43.74
CA LEU A 203 -36.03 -18.04 -44.41
C LEU A 203 -35.73 -16.60 -43.95
N TYR A 204 -36.74 -15.73 -43.87
CA TYR A 204 -36.58 -14.37 -43.37
C TYR A 204 -36.12 -14.33 -41.91
N GLY A 205 -36.65 -15.22 -41.08
CA GLY A 205 -36.21 -15.43 -39.70
C GLY A 205 -34.75 -15.86 -39.61
N LEU A 206 -34.32 -16.80 -40.46
CA LEU A 206 -32.93 -17.27 -40.50
C LEU A 206 -31.95 -16.17 -40.97
N ILE A 207 -32.31 -15.41 -42.01
CA ILE A 207 -31.50 -14.28 -42.49
C ILE A 207 -31.34 -13.24 -41.37
N THR A 208 -32.44 -12.89 -40.71
CA THR A 208 -32.44 -11.92 -39.60
C THR A 208 -31.59 -12.42 -38.43
N ALA A 209 -31.71 -13.71 -38.06
CA ALA A 209 -30.89 -14.31 -37.02
C ALA A 209 -29.39 -14.32 -37.38
N ALA A 210 -29.04 -14.61 -38.64
CA ALA A 210 -27.66 -14.60 -39.12
C ALA A 210 -27.03 -13.21 -39.06
N VAL A 211 -27.80 -12.16 -39.39
CA VAL A 211 -27.37 -10.75 -39.29
C VAL A 211 -27.20 -10.33 -37.82
N LEU A 212 -28.09 -10.74 -36.92
CA LEU A 212 -28.04 -10.38 -35.50
C LEU A 212 -26.96 -11.13 -34.70
N TRP A 213 -26.64 -12.36 -35.10
CA TRP A 213 -25.71 -13.26 -34.40
C TRP A 213 -24.34 -12.63 -34.04
N PRO A 214 -23.60 -11.99 -34.96
CA PRO A 214 -22.31 -11.39 -34.62
C PRO A 214 -22.44 -10.26 -33.59
N PHE A 215 -23.49 -9.42 -33.68
CA PHE A 215 -23.75 -8.33 -32.74
C PHE A 215 -24.15 -8.84 -31.36
N ALA A 216 -24.99 -9.88 -31.30
CA ALA A 216 -25.38 -10.52 -30.05
C ALA A 216 -24.18 -11.13 -29.30
N ARG A 217 -23.23 -11.73 -30.05
CA ARG A 217 -21.99 -12.28 -29.51
C ARG A 217 -21.04 -11.18 -29.02
N LEU A 218 -20.90 -10.09 -29.77
CA LEU A 218 -20.07 -8.92 -29.39
C LEU A 218 -20.66 -8.15 -28.19
N GLY A 219 -21.99 -8.13 -28.05
CA GLY A 219 -22.71 -7.40 -27.01
C GLY A 219 -22.91 -8.16 -25.70
N ASP A 220 -22.71 -9.48 -25.68
CA ASP A 220 -23.07 -10.39 -24.58
C ASP A 220 -24.54 -10.23 -24.12
N TRP A 221 -25.45 -10.19 -25.09
CA TRP A 221 -26.90 -10.11 -24.81
C TRP A 221 -27.40 -11.27 -23.93
N PRO A 222 -26.91 -12.53 -24.06
CA PRO A 222 -27.31 -13.62 -23.17
C PRO A 222 -26.90 -13.41 -21.71
N GLY A 223 -25.77 -12.75 -21.45
CA GLY A 223 -25.35 -12.36 -20.09
C GLY A 223 -26.28 -11.31 -19.48
N LEU A 224 -26.71 -10.34 -20.27
CA LEU A 224 -27.65 -9.30 -19.85
C LEU A 224 -29.04 -9.85 -19.54
N VAL A 225 -29.56 -10.74 -20.39
CA VAL A 225 -30.85 -11.42 -20.16
C VAL A 225 -30.80 -12.27 -18.89
N ARG A 226 -29.71 -13.01 -18.64
CA ARG A 226 -29.50 -13.76 -17.40
C ARG A 226 -29.42 -12.84 -16.17
N GLY A 227 -28.74 -11.69 -16.28
CA GLY A 227 -28.67 -10.69 -15.22
C GLY A 227 -30.03 -10.07 -14.90
N TRP A 228 -30.83 -9.79 -15.92
CA TRP A 228 -32.18 -9.26 -15.77
C TRP A 228 -33.15 -10.29 -15.16
N LEU A 229 -33.09 -11.56 -15.59
CA LEU A 229 -33.87 -12.65 -15.00
C LEU A 229 -33.52 -12.85 -13.51
N ARG A 230 -32.24 -12.74 -13.14
CA ARG A 230 -31.80 -12.80 -11.72
C ARG A 230 -32.27 -11.60 -10.90
N ALA A 231 -32.21 -10.39 -11.46
CA ALA A 231 -32.73 -9.19 -10.80
C ALA A 231 -34.24 -9.28 -10.56
N ARG A 232 -34.98 -9.93 -11.49
CA ARG A 232 -36.41 -10.16 -11.38
C ARG A 232 -36.77 -11.28 -10.38
N ALA A 233 -35.90 -12.28 -10.21
CA ALA A 233 -36.02 -13.28 -9.15
C ALA A 233 -35.74 -12.69 -7.75
N ALA A 234 -34.80 -11.75 -7.65
CA ALA A 234 -34.44 -11.05 -6.41
C ALA A 234 -35.54 -10.08 -5.90
N THR A 235 -36.49 -9.66 -6.75
CA THR A 235 -37.63 -8.83 -6.34
C THR A 235 -38.78 -9.63 -5.73
N THR A 236 -38.76 -10.97 -5.82
CA THR A 236 -39.83 -11.84 -5.33
C THR A 236 -39.52 -12.53 -3.99
N ASP A 237 -38.25 -12.68 -3.61
CA ASP A 237 -37.86 -13.24 -2.32
C ASP A 237 -36.86 -12.31 -1.63
N GLY A 238 -37.24 -11.76 -0.48
CA GLY A 238 -36.39 -10.93 0.40
C GLY A 238 -35.27 -11.71 1.09
N THR A 239 -34.71 -12.71 0.43
CA THR A 239 -33.56 -13.47 0.89
C THR A 239 -32.29 -12.70 0.47
N PRO A 240 -31.36 -12.40 1.40
CA PRO A 240 -30.06 -11.86 1.04
C PRO A 240 -29.43 -12.73 -0.06
N PRO A 241 -28.69 -12.16 -1.03
CA PRO A 241 -28.05 -12.97 -2.04
C PRO A 241 -27.21 -14.05 -1.36
N PRO A 242 -27.36 -15.33 -1.72
CA PRO A 242 -26.47 -16.36 -1.22
C PRO A 242 -25.04 -15.97 -1.60
N LEU A 243 -24.15 -15.98 -0.61
CA LEU A 243 -22.72 -15.81 -0.81
C LEU A 243 -22.29 -16.76 -1.94
N ASP A 244 -21.53 -16.24 -2.91
CA ASP A 244 -20.99 -17.04 -4.01
C ASP A 244 -20.32 -18.29 -3.41
N PRO A 245 -20.79 -19.52 -3.70
CA PRO A 245 -20.17 -20.74 -3.18
C PRO A 245 -18.76 -20.99 -3.73
N ALA A 246 -18.30 -20.14 -4.66
CA ALA A 246 -16.96 -20.14 -5.22
C ALA A 246 -16.00 -19.12 -4.55
N GLY A 247 -16.50 -18.26 -3.64
CA GLY A 247 -15.66 -17.31 -2.89
C GLY A 247 -14.97 -17.97 -1.68
N PRO A 248 -13.81 -17.46 -1.23
CA PRO A 248 -13.21 -17.92 0.01
C PRO A 248 -14.19 -17.71 1.18
N PRO A 249 -14.28 -18.67 2.12
CA PRO A 249 -15.18 -18.58 3.27
C PRO A 249 -14.89 -17.32 4.10
N PRO A 250 -15.93 -16.69 4.68
CA PRO A 250 -15.77 -15.48 5.50
C PRO A 250 -14.87 -15.76 6.70
N LEU A 251 -14.04 -14.77 7.07
CA LEU A 251 -13.09 -14.88 8.17
C LEU A 251 -13.80 -15.01 9.52
N SER A 252 -15.03 -14.49 9.64
CA SER A 252 -15.91 -14.67 10.82
C SER A 252 -16.25 -16.12 11.14
N GLN A 253 -16.06 -17.04 10.20
CA GLN A 253 -16.26 -18.47 10.41
C GLN A 253 -14.98 -19.23 10.77
N TRP A 254 -13.84 -18.54 10.94
CA TRP A 254 -12.55 -19.12 11.29
C TRP A 254 -12.11 -20.26 10.36
N PRO A 255 -11.98 -20.00 9.05
CA PRO A 255 -11.72 -21.05 8.05
C PRO A 255 -10.39 -21.77 8.28
N GLU A 256 -9.39 -21.09 8.86
CA GLU A 256 -8.09 -21.68 9.23
C GLU A 256 -8.24 -22.81 10.25
N LEU A 257 -9.08 -22.64 11.27
CA LEU A 257 -9.35 -23.68 12.26
C LEU A 257 -10.15 -24.83 11.65
N ARG A 258 -11.11 -24.52 10.77
CA ARG A 258 -11.92 -25.54 10.07
C ARG A 258 -11.06 -26.37 9.11
N ALA A 259 -10.12 -25.74 8.42
CA ALA A 259 -9.19 -26.41 7.50
C ALA A 259 -8.31 -27.44 8.21
N VAL A 260 -7.94 -27.18 9.48
CA VAL A 260 -7.14 -28.12 10.29
C VAL A 260 -8.01 -29.10 11.10
N GLY A 261 -9.33 -29.15 10.86
CA GLY A 261 -10.22 -30.10 11.52
C GLY A 261 -10.60 -29.75 12.96
N GLN A 262 -10.53 -28.47 13.34
CA GLN A 262 -10.90 -27.97 14.67
C GLN A 262 -12.25 -27.24 14.64
N GLN A 263 -13.30 -27.92 14.17
CA GLN A 263 -14.64 -27.36 13.96
C GLN A 263 -15.25 -26.85 15.27
N ARG A 264 -15.11 -27.61 16.36
CA ARG A 264 -15.68 -27.23 17.67
C ARG A 264 -15.15 -25.89 18.18
N ALA A 265 -13.84 -25.65 18.05
CA ALA A 265 -13.23 -24.39 18.44
C ALA A 265 -13.67 -23.24 17.51
N ALA A 266 -13.75 -23.50 16.20
CA ALA A 266 -14.23 -22.53 15.22
C ALA A 266 -15.71 -22.14 15.46
N ASP A 267 -16.58 -23.11 15.76
CA ASP A 267 -17.99 -22.88 16.05
C ASP A 267 -18.19 -22.08 17.34
N LEU A 268 -17.40 -22.38 18.38
CA LEU A 268 -17.41 -21.63 19.63
C LEU A 268 -17.00 -20.18 19.41
N LEU A 269 -15.88 -19.93 18.72
CA LEU A 269 -15.40 -18.57 18.44
C LEU A 269 -16.35 -17.79 17.52
N ALA A 270 -16.96 -18.45 16.54
CA ALA A 270 -18.00 -17.83 15.71
C ALA A 270 -19.21 -17.43 16.57
N ALA A 271 -19.68 -18.32 17.45
CA ALA A 271 -20.80 -18.01 18.35
C ALA A 271 -20.49 -16.84 19.31
N GLU A 272 -19.29 -16.79 19.87
CA GLU A 272 -18.81 -15.66 20.71
C GLU A 272 -18.78 -14.34 19.92
N LEU A 273 -18.30 -14.37 18.67
CA LEU A 273 -18.23 -13.22 17.78
C LEU A 273 -19.62 -12.70 17.41
N PHE A 274 -20.53 -13.58 16.98
CA PHE A 274 -21.91 -13.20 16.64
C PHE A 274 -22.73 -12.76 17.85
N ALA A 275 -22.38 -13.23 19.06
CA ALA A 275 -22.96 -12.76 20.30
C ALA A 275 -22.37 -11.43 20.81
N GLY A 276 -21.41 -10.83 20.10
CA GLY A 276 -20.80 -9.55 20.47
C GLY A 276 -19.86 -9.61 21.67
N ARG A 277 -19.34 -10.79 22.02
CA ARG A 277 -18.41 -10.98 23.15
C ARG A 277 -16.94 -10.81 22.77
N MET A 278 -16.65 -10.56 21.48
CA MET A 278 -15.31 -10.34 20.93
C MET A 278 -15.20 -8.95 20.29
N ASN A 279 -14.07 -8.29 20.49
CA ASN A 279 -13.65 -7.10 19.75
C ASN A 279 -12.59 -7.44 18.69
N ASP A 280 -12.13 -6.42 17.96
CA ASP A 280 -11.09 -6.55 16.93
C ASP A 280 -9.73 -7.01 17.49
N VAL A 281 -9.36 -6.57 18.70
CA VAL A 281 -8.15 -7.01 19.43
C VAL A 281 -8.23 -8.50 19.75
N ASP A 282 -9.38 -8.99 20.21
CA ASP A 282 -9.62 -10.40 20.49
C ASP A 282 -9.51 -11.23 19.22
N CYS A 283 -10.10 -10.77 18.11
CA CYS A 283 -9.99 -11.45 16.81
C CYS A 283 -8.52 -11.56 16.36
N ALA A 284 -7.77 -10.46 16.44
CA ALA A 284 -6.34 -10.44 16.08
C ALA A 284 -5.49 -11.32 17.02
N ARG A 285 -5.77 -11.30 18.34
CA ARG A 285 -5.11 -12.14 19.34
C ARG A 285 -5.34 -13.62 19.10
N VAL A 286 -6.59 -14.03 18.89
CA VAL A 286 -6.96 -15.42 18.61
C VAL A 286 -6.26 -15.90 17.35
N ARG A 287 -6.28 -15.10 16.28
CA ARG A 287 -5.56 -15.41 15.04
C ARG A 287 -4.05 -15.58 15.27
N HIS A 288 -3.42 -14.64 15.99
CA HIS A 288 -2.00 -14.73 16.32
C HIS A 288 -1.65 -15.97 17.16
N GLY A 289 -2.51 -16.34 18.11
CA GLY A 289 -2.38 -17.55 18.92
C GLY A 289 -2.47 -18.83 18.09
N VAL A 290 -3.42 -18.88 17.16
CA VAL A 290 -3.61 -19.99 16.20
C VAL A 290 -2.40 -20.16 15.29
N GLU A 291 -1.88 -19.07 14.72
CA GLU A 291 -0.69 -19.07 13.85
C GLU A 291 0.57 -19.57 14.58
N ARG A 292 0.70 -19.28 15.88
CA ARG A 292 1.91 -19.60 16.66
C ARG A 292 1.91 -20.99 17.29
N ARG A 293 0.80 -21.41 17.91
CA ARG A 293 0.73 -22.62 18.75
C ARG A 293 -0.64 -23.27 18.67
N LEU A 294 -1.02 -23.70 17.47
CA LEU A 294 -2.35 -24.24 17.17
C LEU A 294 -2.89 -25.22 18.23
N THR A 295 -2.16 -26.30 18.55
CA THR A 295 -2.69 -27.38 19.42
C THR A 295 -2.97 -26.91 20.85
N SER A 296 -2.01 -26.26 21.52
CA SER A 296 -2.20 -25.79 22.90
C SER A 296 -3.14 -24.58 23.00
N PHE A 297 -3.22 -23.80 21.92
CA PHE A 297 -4.14 -22.67 21.86
C PHE A 297 -5.59 -23.12 21.71
N VAL A 298 -5.87 -24.17 20.92
CA VAL A 298 -7.22 -24.74 20.78
C VAL A 298 -7.78 -25.20 22.12
N ASP A 299 -6.99 -25.89 22.95
CA ASP A 299 -7.42 -26.30 24.31
C ASP A 299 -7.75 -25.10 25.20
N THR A 300 -7.04 -23.99 25.01
CA THR A 300 -7.29 -22.74 25.74
C THR A 300 -8.57 -22.08 25.25
N VAL A 301 -8.83 -22.05 23.94
CA VAL A 301 -10.08 -21.58 23.34
C VAL A 301 -11.28 -22.39 23.82
N LEU A 302 -11.18 -23.72 23.90
CA LEU A 302 -12.28 -24.55 24.39
C LEU A 302 -12.61 -24.31 25.87
N ARG A 303 -11.63 -23.88 26.68
CA ARG A 303 -11.82 -23.58 28.11
C ARG A 303 -12.27 -22.15 28.39
N GLN A 304 -11.72 -21.17 27.65
CA GLN A 304 -11.86 -19.74 27.95
C GLN A 304 -12.63 -18.95 26.88
N GLY A 305 -12.95 -19.58 25.74
CA GLY A 305 -13.64 -18.95 24.63
C GLY A 305 -12.95 -17.68 24.12
N ALA A 306 -13.71 -16.59 24.03
CA ALA A 306 -13.20 -15.29 23.62
C ALA A 306 -12.03 -14.76 24.47
N ALA A 307 -11.95 -15.16 25.75
CA ALA A 307 -10.88 -14.75 26.66
C ALA A 307 -9.59 -15.57 26.52
N ALA A 308 -9.50 -16.46 25.53
CA ALA A 308 -8.30 -17.24 25.30
C ALA A 308 -7.09 -16.36 24.99
N GLY A 309 -6.01 -16.61 25.74
CA GLY A 309 -4.71 -15.96 25.53
C GLY A 309 -4.67 -14.46 25.85
N VAL A 310 -5.61 -13.94 26.65
CA VAL A 310 -5.63 -12.53 27.07
C VAL A 310 -4.28 -12.10 27.64
N HIS A 311 -3.92 -10.84 27.38
CA HIS A 311 -2.68 -10.23 27.83
C HIS A 311 -2.55 -10.32 29.38
N PRO A 312 -1.35 -10.47 29.95
CA PRO A 312 -1.16 -10.57 31.41
C PRO A 312 -1.74 -9.40 32.23
N SER A 313 -1.92 -8.22 31.63
CA SER A 313 -2.60 -7.09 32.29
C SER A 313 -4.10 -7.33 32.52
N GLY A 314 -4.71 -8.30 31.83
CA GLY A 314 -6.15 -8.53 31.83
C GLY A 314 -6.94 -7.66 30.85
N ASP A 315 -6.30 -6.64 30.26
CA ASP A 315 -6.95 -5.73 29.33
C ASP A 315 -7.27 -6.40 28.00
N ARG A 316 -8.46 -6.10 27.47
CA ARG A 316 -8.90 -6.53 26.13
C ARG A 316 -8.98 -5.37 25.14
N ASP A 317 -8.78 -4.15 25.60
CA ASP A 317 -8.76 -2.93 24.80
C ASP A 317 -7.99 -1.81 25.53
N LEU A 318 -7.67 -0.74 24.82
CA LEU A 318 -7.12 0.48 25.42
C LEU A 318 -8.23 1.37 26.02
N PRO A 319 -7.90 2.21 27.03
CA PRO A 319 -8.87 3.15 27.62
C PRO A 319 -9.46 4.15 26.63
N GLY A 320 -8.75 4.45 25.55
CA GLY A 320 -9.20 5.32 24.47
C GLY A 320 -8.41 5.06 23.19
N ARG A 321 -9.08 5.22 22.05
CA ARG A 321 -8.48 5.11 20.72
C ARG A 321 -8.72 6.40 19.94
N THR A 322 -7.70 6.88 19.25
CA THR A 322 -7.72 8.13 18.48
C THR A 322 -7.55 7.88 16.99
N ALA A 323 -6.86 6.80 16.61
CA ALA A 323 -6.55 6.47 15.22
C ALA A 323 -7.40 5.31 14.70
N THR A 324 -7.42 5.14 13.37
CA THR A 324 -8.10 4.01 12.72
C THR A 324 -7.11 2.87 12.52
N HIS A 325 -7.44 1.69 13.05
CA HIS A 325 -6.56 0.50 13.07
C HIS A 325 -7.17 -0.68 12.32
N ASP A 326 -6.31 -1.50 11.71
CA ASP A 326 -6.65 -2.80 11.17
C ASP A 326 -5.69 -3.83 11.77
N LEU A 327 -6.06 -4.31 12.95
CA LEU A 327 -5.21 -5.17 13.78
C LEU A 327 -4.94 -6.55 13.17
N LEU A 328 -5.73 -7.00 12.18
CA LEU A 328 -5.44 -8.24 11.45
C LEU A 328 -4.14 -8.15 10.65
N LEU A 329 -3.85 -6.97 10.11
CA LEU A 329 -2.62 -6.69 9.38
C LEU A 329 -1.61 -5.87 10.21
N GLY A 330 -2.00 -5.49 11.44
CA GLY A 330 -1.22 -4.57 12.27
C GLY A 330 -1.07 -3.18 11.67
N GLN A 331 -2.00 -2.75 10.81
CA GLN A 331 -1.94 -1.45 10.13
C GLN A 331 -2.58 -0.35 10.99
N VAL A 332 -1.94 0.82 11.02
CA VAL A 332 -2.56 2.07 11.47
C VAL A 332 -2.60 3.06 10.33
N ARG A 333 -3.77 3.67 10.10
CA ARG A 333 -3.91 4.72 9.08
C ARG A 333 -3.38 6.04 9.61
N ILE A 334 -2.35 6.58 8.95
CA ILE A 334 -1.73 7.86 9.31
C ILE A 334 -2.25 9.04 8.49
N GLY A 335 -2.91 8.77 7.36
CA GLY A 335 -3.46 9.83 6.52
C GLY A 335 -3.98 9.33 5.18
N ARG A 336 -4.10 10.25 4.23
CA ARG A 336 -4.52 9.98 2.85
C ARG A 336 -3.54 10.59 1.85
N CYS A 337 -3.06 9.77 0.92
CA CYS A 337 -2.22 10.25 -0.17
C CYS A 337 -3.01 11.22 -1.07
N VAL A 338 -2.41 12.36 -1.39
CA VAL A 338 -3.03 13.39 -2.23
C VAL A 338 -3.30 12.83 -3.64
N ALA A 339 -4.46 13.17 -4.21
CA ALA A 339 -4.88 12.69 -5.53
C ALA A 339 -4.27 13.52 -6.69
N GLU A 340 -2.97 13.81 -6.61
CA GLU A 340 -2.25 14.61 -7.60
C GLU A 340 -1.42 13.74 -8.54
N ALA A 341 -1.13 14.26 -9.74
CA ALA A 341 -0.30 13.60 -10.73
C ALA A 341 1.11 13.24 -10.21
N ARG A 342 1.61 14.02 -9.25
CA ARG A 342 2.89 13.82 -8.59
C ARG A 342 2.98 12.49 -7.84
N ASN A 343 1.89 12.07 -7.18
CA ASN A 343 1.86 10.77 -6.54
C ASN A 343 1.73 9.68 -7.63
N PRO A 344 2.41 8.53 -7.48
CA PRO A 344 2.26 7.42 -8.41
C PRO A 344 0.80 6.96 -8.44
N ALA A 345 0.34 6.49 -9.61
CA ALA A 345 -1.08 6.14 -9.82
C ALA A 345 -1.65 5.18 -8.76
N ALA A 346 -0.85 4.24 -8.27
CA ALA A 346 -1.25 3.29 -7.22
C ALA A 346 -1.59 3.93 -5.88
N TYR A 347 -1.03 5.11 -5.57
CA TYR A 347 -1.18 5.79 -4.28
C TYR A 347 -2.14 6.98 -4.33
N ARG A 348 -2.59 7.44 -5.51
CA ARG A 348 -3.44 8.64 -5.63
C ARG A 348 -4.78 8.46 -4.91
N GLY A 349 -5.04 9.27 -3.89
CA GLY A 349 -6.31 9.28 -3.16
C GLY A 349 -6.53 8.08 -2.23
N VAL A 350 -5.53 7.23 -2.02
CA VAL A 350 -5.58 6.04 -1.17
C VAL A 350 -5.11 6.38 0.25
N GLY A 351 -5.62 5.65 1.26
CA GLY A 351 -5.13 5.80 2.63
C GLY A 351 -3.68 5.31 2.76
N LEU A 352 -2.85 6.04 3.50
CA LEU A 352 -1.50 5.62 3.86
C LEU A 352 -1.51 5.01 5.27
N ALA A 353 -0.81 3.89 5.42
CA ALA A 353 -0.73 3.12 6.65
C ALA A 353 0.71 2.80 7.05
N LEU A 354 0.93 2.64 8.35
CA LEU A 354 2.15 2.09 8.92
C LEU A 354 1.86 0.75 9.58
N GLU A 355 2.81 -0.18 9.50
CA GLU A 355 2.70 -1.53 10.06
C GLU A 355 4.07 -1.97 10.61
N PRO A 356 4.11 -2.93 11.56
CA PRO A 356 5.36 -3.45 12.11
C PRO A 356 6.38 -3.87 11.07
N ALA A 357 5.93 -4.45 9.95
CA ALA A 357 6.81 -4.86 8.87
C ALA A 357 7.60 -3.67 8.31
N ALA A 358 6.96 -2.51 8.06
CA ALA A 358 7.66 -1.31 7.63
C ALA A 358 8.57 -0.75 8.76
N LEU A 359 8.08 -0.75 10.00
CA LEU A 359 8.82 -0.25 11.16
C LEU A 359 10.07 -1.09 11.51
N ALA A 360 10.13 -2.35 11.10
CA ALA A 360 11.32 -3.20 11.25
C ALA A 360 12.56 -2.68 10.48
N THR A 361 12.37 -1.72 9.55
CA THR A 361 13.49 -1.00 8.92
C THR A 361 13.83 0.32 9.62
N SER A 362 13.19 0.61 10.75
CA SER A 362 13.23 1.89 11.48
C SER A 362 12.66 3.07 10.68
N LEU A 363 12.08 4.03 11.40
CA LEU A 363 11.37 5.19 10.87
C LEU A 363 11.98 6.46 11.40
N LEU A 364 12.43 7.34 10.50
CA LEU A 364 12.87 8.69 10.83
C LEU A 364 11.80 9.71 10.44
N VAL A 365 11.41 10.56 11.38
CA VAL A 365 10.42 11.63 11.20
C VAL A 365 11.07 12.96 11.51
N VAL A 366 11.20 13.83 10.50
CA VAL A 366 11.78 15.17 10.64
C VAL A 366 10.72 16.21 10.37
N GLY A 367 10.58 17.16 11.29
CA GLY A 367 9.68 18.30 11.11
C GLY A 367 9.67 19.24 12.31
N PRO A 368 9.48 20.55 12.09
CA PRO A 368 9.53 21.53 13.15
C PRO A 368 8.45 21.29 14.21
N SER A 369 8.68 21.84 15.41
CA SER A 369 7.69 21.84 16.48
C SER A 369 6.35 22.41 16.00
N GLY A 370 5.25 21.75 16.37
CA GLY A 370 3.90 22.15 15.94
C GLY A 370 3.47 21.63 14.55
N ALA A 371 4.35 20.95 13.79
CA ALA A 371 3.97 20.32 12.52
C ALA A 371 3.02 19.10 12.67
N GLY A 372 2.66 18.73 13.91
CA GLY A 372 1.80 17.59 14.21
C GLY A 372 2.52 16.25 14.27
N LYS A 373 3.87 16.23 14.35
CA LYS A 373 4.71 15.02 14.48
C LYS A 373 4.14 14.03 15.50
N THR A 374 3.91 14.50 16.72
CA THR A 374 3.46 13.64 17.82
C THR A 374 2.01 13.23 17.65
N THR A 375 1.11 14.19 17.51
CA THR A 375 -0.35 13.92 17.47
C THR A 375 -0.81 13.17 16.23
N ARG A 376 -0.16 13.35 15.08
CA ARG A 376 -0.63 12.79 13.79
C ARG A 376 0.15 11.56 13.33
N LEU A 377 1.31 11.28 13.93
CA LEU A 377 2.16 10.19 13.46
C LEU A 377 2.71 9.33 14.59
N THR A 378 3.52 9.85 15.52
CA THR A 378 4.11 9.00 16.58
C THR A 378 3.06 8.49 17.57
N GLY A 379 2.09 9.32 17.97
CA GLY A 379 0.96 8.95 18.83
C GLY A 379 0.11 7.81 18.24
N PRO A 380 -0.43 7.94 17.02
CA PRO A 380 -1.12 6.84 16.33
C PRO A 380 -0.29 5.56 16.19
N VAL A 381 1.01 5.68 15.92
CA VAL A 381 1.93 4.52 15.87
C VAL A 381 2.05 3.84 17.23
N VAL A 382 2.24 4.62 18.31
CA VAL A 382 2.29 4.08 19.68
C VAL A 382 0.95 3.44 20.07
N GLU A 383 -0.18 4.06 19.74
CA GLU A 383 -1.51 3.50 19.97
C GLU A 383 -1.69 2.16 19.23
N SER A 384 -1.22 2.05 17.98
CA SER A 384 -1.29 0.79 17.24
C SER A 384 -0.40 -0.30 17.83
N LEU A 385 0.83 0.05 18.20
CA LEU A 385 1.77 -0.90 18.79
C LEU A 385 1.31 -1.37 20.19
N THR A 386 0.67 -0.50 20.97
CA THR A 386 0.07 -0.86 22.27
C THR A 386 -1.15 -1.77 22.10
N LEU A 387 -2.01 -1.55 21.09
CA LEU A 387 -3.08 -2.49 20.73
C LEU A 387 -2.51 -3.85 20.30
N GLN A 388 -1.45 -3.87 19.50
CA GLN A 388 -0.79 -5.09 19.06
C GLN A 388 -0.03 -5.80 20.19
N ALA A 389 0.36 -5.10 21.25
CA ALA A 389 0.90 -5.71 22.44
C ALA A 389 -0.17 -6.51 23.20
N LEU A 390 -1.41 -6.02 23.26
CA LEU A 390 -2.55 -6.75 23.83
C LEU A 390 -2.90 -8.04 23.06
N THR A 391 -2.52 -8.13 21.78
CA THR A 391 -2.67 -9.37 20.99
C THR A 391 -1.51 -10.35 21.17
N GLY A 392 -0.45 -9.94 21.89
CA GLY A 392 0.79 -10.70 22.03
C GLY A 392 1.73 -10.64 20.81
N ALA A 393 1.39 -9.82 19.81
CA ALA A 393 2.15 -9.67 18.57
C ALA A 393 3.25 -8.62 18.65
N CYS A 394 3.20 -7.70 19.62
CA CYS A 394 4.16 -6.62 19.78
C CYS A 394 4.59 -6.37 21.24
N ALA A 395 5.73 -5.71 21.43
CA ALA A 395 6.12 -5.02 22.65
C ALA A 395 6.61 -3.62 22.27
N VAL A 396 6.26 -2.60 23.04
CA VAL A 396 6.55 -1.20 22.70
C VAL A 396 7.09 -0.43 23.90
N VAL A 397 8.12 0.37 23.65
CA VAL A 397 8.68 1.35 24.57
C VAL A 397 8.45 2.74 24.00
N ALA A 398 7.56 3.50 24.61
CA ALA A 398 7.24 4.87 24.23
C ALA A 398 8.00 5.85 25.12
N VAL A 399 8.95 6.58 24.53
CA VAL A 399 9.80 7.57 25.19
C VAL A 399 9.46 8.95 24.68
N GLY A 400 9.22 9.87 25.61
CA GLY A 400 8.90 11.25 25.29
C GLY A 400 8.66 12.04 26.56
N THR A 401 8.47 13.33 26.42
CA THR A 401 8.19 14.26 27.53
C THR A 401 6.97 13.82 28.32
N ALA A 402 6.83 14.25 29.57
CA ALA A 402 5.67 13.89 30.40
C ALA A 402 4.32 14.28 29.75
N ASP A 403 4.28 15.39 29.01
CA ASP A 403 3.07 15.90 28.34
C ASP A 403 2.88 15.39 26.91
N ALA A 404 3.82 14.60 26.38
CA ALA A 404 3.73 14.11 25.00
C ALA A 404 2.45 13.28 24.82
N PRO A 405 1.62 13.57 23.79
CA PRO A 405 0.34 12.88 23.56
C PRO A 405 0.54 11.48 22.98
N LEU A 406 1.16 10.60 23.77
CA LEU A 406 1.44 9.19 23.45
C LEU A 406 0.39 8.23 24.02
N GLY A 407 -0.60 8.75 24.76
CA GLY A 407 -1.68 7.98 25.38
C GLY A 407 -1.70 8.14 26.91
N PRO A 408 -2.81 7.77 27.57
CA PRO A 408 -2.93 7.82 29.03
C PRO A 408 -2.08 6.73 29.69
N ASP A 409 -1.69 6.94 30.96
CA ASP A 409 -0.86 5.98 31.71
C ASP A 409 -1.50 4.59 31.85
N GLY A 410 -2.83 4.53 31.95
CA GLY A 410 -3.58 3.27 31.99
C GLY A 410 -3.55 2.45 30.70
N ALA A 411 -2.93 2.96 29.62
CA ALA A 411 -2.68 2.19 28.40
C ALA A 411 -1.39 1.34 28.47
N TYR A 412 -0.59 1.48 29.53
CA TYR A 412 0.73 0.86 29.67
C TYR A 412 0.81 -0.05 30.90
N ASP A 413 1.62 -1.10 30.78
CA ASP A 413 1.89 -2.05 31.88
C ASP A 413 2.96 -1.52 32.83
N VAL A 414 3.90 -0.73 32.29
CA VAL A 414 5.01 -0.12 33.02
C VAL A 414 5.07 1.36 32.65
N VAL A 415 4.96 2.23 33.64
CA VAL A 415 5.15 3.68 33.50
C VAL A 415 6.31 4.09 34.40
N VAL A 416 7.37 4.61 33.78
CA VAL A 416 8.56 5.12 34.47
C VAL A 416 8.59 6.63 34.31
N THR A 417 8.61 7.35 35.42
CA THR A 417 8.70 8.82 35.48
C THR A 417 9.89 9.20 36.36
N PRO A 418 11.12 9.19 35.82
CA PRO A 418 12.31 9.54 36.59
C PRO A 418 12.17 10.95 37.17
N GLY A 419 12.35 11.08 38.48
CA GLY A 419 12.22 12.34 39.20
C GLY A 419 10.86 12.62 39.82
N ASP A 420 9.87 11.73 39.63
CA ASP A 420 8.57 11.80 40.30
C ASP A 420 8.45 10.67 41.35
N PRO A 421 8.42 10.96 42.66
CA PRO A 421 8.33 9.93 43.70
C PRO A 421 7.05 9.08 43.62
N ALA A 422 6.02 9.53 42.89
CA ALA A 422 4.83 8.73 42.62
C ALA A 422 5.03 7.66 41.53
N SER A 423 6.20 7.61 40.88
CA SER A 423 6.51 6.65 39.82
C SER A 423 6.48 5.21 40.36
N PRO A 424 5.63 4.32 39.82
CA PRO A 424 5.52 2.95 40.31
C PRO A 424 6.75 2.07 39.97
N TYR A 425 7.52 2.48 38.97
CA TYR A 425 8.72 1.79 38.50
C TYR A 425 9.89 2.76 38.37
N ASP A 426 11.10 2.22 38.55
CA ASP A 426 12.38 2.87 38.31
C ASP A 426 13.00 2.33 37.01
N LEU A 427 13.96 3.03 36.41
CA LEU A 427 14.72 2.55 35.26
C LEU A 427 16.01 1.88 35.73
N ASP A 428 16.19 0.61 35.38
CA ASP A 428 17.47 -0.07 35.60
C ASP A 428 18.56 0.51 34.70
N LEU A 429 19.55 1.17 35.33
CA LEU A 429 20.70 1.76 34.66
C LEU A 429 21.47 0.75 33.80
N TYR A 430 21.50 -0.53 34.21
CA TYR A 430 22.29 -1.59 33.58
C TYR A 430 21.46 -2.48 32.64
N ALA A 431 20.20 -2.14 32.38
CA ALA A 431 19.30 -2.89 31.49
C ALA A 431 19.22 -4.40 31.77
N GLY A 432 19.33 -4.84 33.03
CA GLY A 432 19.29 -6.24 33.43
C GLY A 432 20.43 -7.08 32.87
N LEU A 433 21.55 -6.46 32.51
CA LEU A 433 22.78 -7.16 32.16
C LEU A 433 23.40 -7.76 33.41
N THR A 434 24.08 -8.89 33.24
CA THR A 434 24.80 -9.57 34.32
C THR A 434 26.30 -9.59 34.09
N ASP A 435 26.75 -9.25 32.90
CA ASP A 435 28.17 -9.16 32.56
C ASP A 435 28.67 -7.71 32.78
N PRO A 436 29.69 -7.48 33.61
CA PRO A 436 30.18 -6.13 33.90
C PRO A 436 30.75 -5.43 32.67
N ASP A 437 31.36 -6.16 31.73
CA ASP A 437 31.96 -5.56 30.53
C ASP A 437 30.88 -5.11 29.54
N GLU A 438 29.85 -5.93 29.29
CA GLU A 438 28.67 -5.52 28.52
C GLU A 438 27.96 -4.32 29.16
N ALA A 439 27.79 -4.34 30.48
CA ALA A 439 27.18 -3.24 31.24
C ALA A 439 27.99 -1.94 31.11
N ALA A 440 29.31 -2.02 31.25
CA ALA A 440 30.21 -0.88 31.11
C ALA A 440 30.23 -0.32 29.67
N ALA A 441 30.23 -1.19 28.66
CA ALA A 441 30.19 -0.78 27.25
C ALA A 441 28.86 -0.07 26.91
N LEU A 442 27.74 -0.57 27.45
CA LEU A 442 26.43 0.06 27.30
C LEU A 442 26.36 1.44 27.96
N LEU A 443 26.90 1.57 29.18
CA LEU A 443 26.95 2.86 29.86
C LEU A 443 27.88 3.84 29.17
N ALA A 444 29.02 3.38 28.67
CA ALA A 444 29.94 4.21 27.90
C ALA A 444 29.29 4.79 26.65
N GLU A 445 28.50 3.99 25.92
CA GLU A 445 27.78 4.46 24.73
C GLU A 445 26.80 5.59 25.09
N GLY A 446 26.12 5.51 26.23
CA GLY A 446 25.21 6.56 26.71
C GLY A 446 25.90 7.79 27.29
N LEU A 447 26.99 7.63 28.05
CA LEU A 447 27.64 8.74 28.75
C LEU A 447 28.61 9.52 27.85
N ALA A 448 29.33 8.83 26.97
CA ALA A 448 30.41 9.39 26.16
C ALA A 448 30.09 9.48 24.66
N GLY A 449 29.04 8.82 24.17
CA GLY A 449 28.81 8.67 22.73
C GLY A 449 28.53 9.96 21.94
N ASP A 450 28.21 11.07 22.63
CA ASP A 450 28.03 12.41 22.05
C ASP A 450 29.24 13.33 22.22
N VAL A 451 30.25 12.92 23.00
CA VAL A 451 31.39 13.77 23.37
C VAL A 451 32.57 13.50 22.44
N GLU A 452 32.93 14.47 21.60
CA GLU A 452 34.03 14.31 20.63
C GLU A 452 35.40 14.08 21.30
N SER A 453 35.63 14.65 22.49
CA SER A 453 36.89 14.53 23.22
C SER A 453 37.05 13.21 23.98
N LEU A 454 36.00 12.37 24.06
CA LEU A 454 35.99 11.15 24.86
C LEU A 454 35.68 9.92 24.00
N ASP A 455 36.69 9.07 23.79
CA ASP A 455 36.50 7.79 23.08
C ASP A 455 35.63 6.82 23.91
N VAL A 456 34.55 6.32 23.30
CA VAL A 456 33.61 5.38 23.92
C VAL A 456 34.32 4.11 24.40
N ARG A 457 35.31 3.60 23.65
CA ARG A 457 36.06 2.40 24.06
C ARG A 457 36.84 2.65 25.34
N ARG A 458 37.46 3.83 25.44
CA ARG A 458 38.18 4.25 26.64
C ARG A 458 37.25 4.43 27.83
N ALA A 459 36.10 5.05 27.62
CA ALA A 459 35.07 5.18 28.65
C ALA A 459 34.57 3.80 29.15
N ALA A 460 34.37 2.85 28.23
CA ALA A 460 33.97 1.48 28.57
C ALA A 460 35.03 0.79 29.43
N THR A 461 36.32 0.93 29.10
CA THR A 461 37.41 0.37 29.93
C THR A 461 37.41 0.95 31.34
N VAL A 462 37.30 2.27 31.49
CA VAL A 462 37.27 2.91 32.83
C VAL A 462 36.07 2.44 33.64
N LEU A 463 34.90 2.33 33.02
CA LEU A 463 33.69 1.83 33.67
C LEU A 463 33.82 0.34 34.05
N ALA A 464 34.36 -0.51 33.18
CA ALA A 464 34.56 -1.94 33.43
C ALA A 464 35.49 -2.18 34.63
N GLN A 465 36.57 -1.38 34.71
CA GLN A 465 37.54 -1.39 35.81
C GLN A 465 36.96 -0.97 37.18
N LEU A 466 35.74 -0.43 37.22
CA LEU A 466 35.05 -0.07 38.45
C LEU A 466 33.83 -0.97 38.70
N VAL A 467 32.98 -1.17 37.70
CA VAL A 467 31.73 -1.94 37.79
C VAL A 467 31.99 -3.42 38.09
N GLY A 468 32.97 -4.03 37.42
CA GLY A 468 33.37 -5.42 37.65
C GLY A 468 33.86 -5.67 39.08
N PRO A 469 34.91 -4.96 39.53
CA PRO A 469 35.41 -5.06 40.89
C PRO A 469 34.36 -4.72 41.96
N TYR A 470 33.55 -3.69 41.77
CA TYR A 470 32.49 -3.36 42.73
C TYR A 470 31.49 -4.51 42.86
N ARG A 471 31.06 -5.12 41.74
CA ARG A 471 30.16 -6.28 41.78
C ARG A 471 30.79 -7.50 42.45
N ALA A 472 32.08 -7.76 42.24
CA ALA A 472 32.78 -8.85 42.92
C ALA A 472 32.82 -8.63 44.44
N ALA A 473 33.01 -7.38 44.90
CA ALA A 473 33.05 -7.05 46.33
C ALA A 473 31.65 -7.00 46.99
N HIS A 474 30.62 -6.52 46.28
CA HIS A 474 29.31 -6.21 46.86
C HIS A 474 28.15 -7.09 46.36
N GLY A 475 28.40 -7.98 45.40
CA GLY A 475 27.39 -8.88 44.81
C GLY A 475 26.37 -8.19 43.88
N ARG A 476 26.47 -6.88 43.68
CA ARG A 476 25.56 -6.04 42.88
C ARG A 476 26.33 -4.96 42.13
N PHE A 477 25.72 -4.38 41.09
CA PHE A 477 26.29 -3.21 40.43
C PHE A 477 26.13 -1.94 41.29
N PRO A 478 27.03 -0.94 41.14
CA PRO A 478 26.94 0.30 41.90
C PRO A 478 25.72 1.12 41.47
N SER A 479 25.10 1.85 42.42
CA SER A 479 24.08 2.84 42.08
C SER A 479 24.72 4.07 41.40
N VAL A 480 23.91 4.97 40.84
CA VAL A 480 24.43 6.21 40.20
C VAL A 480 25.34 7.03 41.13
N PRO A 481 24.94 7.35 42.38
CA PRO A 481 25.80 8.11 43.29
C PRO A 481 27.13 7.39 43.57
N VAL A 482 27.06 6.08 43.84
CA VAL A 482 28.25 5.25 44.14
C VAL A 482 29.18 5.18 42.93
N LEU A 483 28.64 5.00 41.71
CA LEU A 483 29.44 4.96 40.50
C LEU A 483 30.11 6.31 40.24
N ARG A 484 29.42 7.43 40.48
CA ARG A 484 30.00 8.78 40.38
C ARG A 484 31.16 8.95 41.36
N GLU A 485 30.96 8.59 42.62
CA GLU A 485 32.01 8.64 43.65
C GLU A 485 33.22 7.77 43.28
N LEU A 486 33.01 6.57 42.73
CA LEU A 486 34.09 5.69 42.28
C LEU A 486 34.86 6.25 41.07
N LEU A 487 34.21 7.05 40.22
CA LEU A 487 34.86 7.70 39.07
C LEU A 487 35.70 8.91 39.49
N GLU A 488 35.24 9.65 40.50
CA GLU A 488 35.97 10.77 41.15
C GLU A 488 37.02 10.30 42.18
N ALA A 489 36.93 9.04 42.60
CA ALA A 489 37.75 8.47 43.66
C ALA A 489 39.25 8.57 43.36
N GLY A 490 40.00 9.06 44.35
CA GLY A 490 41.45 9.00 44.36
C GLY A 490 41.99 7.58 44.61
N PRO A 491 43.31 7.38 44.44
CA PRO A 491 43.97 6.09 44.67
C PRO A 491 43.68 5.44 46.03
N GLU A 492 43.52 6.25 47.09
CA GLU A 492 43.25 5.76 48.45
C GLU A 492 41.90 5.05 48.57
N THR A 493 40.82 5.66 48.07
CA THR A 493 39.46 5.09 48.10
C THR A 493 39.38 3.83 47.25
N LEU A 494 40.02 3.81 46.08
CA LEU A 494 40.08 2.63 45.22
C LEU A 494 40.90 1.50 45.85
N THR A 495 41.94 1.82 46.63
CA THR A 495 42.70 0.81 47.41
C THR A 495 41.83 0.18 48.51
N ALA A 496 40.92 0.94 49.11
CA ALA A 496 39.95 0.40 50.07
C ALA A 496 38.93 -0.56 49.42
N LEU A 497 38.58 -0.35 48.14
CA LEU A 497 37.79 -1.30 47.37
C LEU A 497 38.61 -2.55 47.01
N LEU A 498 39.87 -2.38 46.61
CA LEU A 498 40.80 -3.47 46.34
C LEU A 498 40.97 -4.41 47.55
N GLY A 499 41.02 -3.86 48.76
CA GLY A 499 41.09 -4.63 50.01
C GLY A 499 39.85 -5.49 50.31
N ARG A 500 38.71 -5.15 49.73
CA ARG A 500 37.44 -5.90 49.88
C ARG A 500 37.30 -7.03 48.86
N LEU A 501 38.09 -7.02 47.78
CA LEU A 501 38.05 -8.06 46.75
C LEU A 501 38.57 -9.41 47.28
N PRO A 502 37.89 -10.52 46.93
CA PRO A 502 38.39 -11.87 47.19
C PRO A 502 39.83 -12.02 46.71
N ALA A 503 40.67 -12.72 47.47
CA ALA A 503 42.07 -12.95 47.08
C ALA A 503 42.20 -13.77 45.78
N GLU A 504 41.19 -14.59 45.49
CA GLU A 504 41.16 -15.51 44.35
C GLU A 504 40.79 -14.82 43.03
N ASP A 505 40.14 -13.65 43.07
CA ASP A 505 39.74 -12.88 41.88
C ASP A 505 40.89 -12.03 41.33
N ALA A 506 41.96 -12.70 40.90
CA ALA A 506 43.18 -12.07 40.37
C ALA A 506 42.90 -11.14 39.17
N ALA A 507 41.90 -11.46 38.35
CA ALA A 507 41.51 -10.62 37.20
C ALA A 507 40.92 -9.27 37.65
N MET A 508 39.93 -9.28 38.55
CA MET A 508 39.28 -8.05 39.05
C MET A 508 40.26 -7.18 39.84
N ARG A 509 41.16 -7.81 40.61
CA ARG A 509 42.26 -7.10 41.30
C ARG A 509 43.17 -6.39 40.32
N ARG A 510 43.59 -7.06 39.24
CA ARG A 510 44.45 -6.48 38.20
C ARG A 510 43.78 -5.30 37.49
N GLU A 511 42.49 -5.40 37.19
CA GLU A 511 41.73 -4.30 36.57
C GLU A 511 41.67 -3.07 37.49
N LEU A 512 41.37 -3.28 38.78
CA LEU A 512 41.29 -2.18 39.75
C LEU A 512 42.67 -1.55 40.03
N GLU A 513 43.73 -2.36 40.11
CA GLU A 513 45.11 -1.85 40.21
C GLU A 513 45.51 -1.01 38.99
N ALA A 514 45.06 -1.39 37.78
CA ALA A 514 45.27 -0.59 36.59
C ALA A 514 44.54 0.76 36.68
N ARG A 515 43.30 0.78 37.18
CA ARG A 515 42.55 2.02 37.44
C ARG A 515 43.25 2.90 38.48
N ILE A 516 43.75 2.33 39.58
CA ILE A 516 44.48 3.07 40.63
C ILE A 516 45.69 3.82 40.06
N ARG A 517 46.45 3.19 39.14
CA ARG A 517 47.60 3.85 38.49
C ARG A 517 47.20 4.97 37.52
N GLN A 518 46.01 4.90 36.93
CA GLN A 518 45.51 5.87 35.96
C GLN A 518 44.76 7.03 36.62
N ALA A 519 44.20 6.81 37.81
CA ALA A 519 43.42 7.78 38.57
C ALA A 519 44.24 9.05 38.85
N GLY A 520 43.68 10.21 38.49
CA GLY A 520 44.32 11.51 38.69
C GLY A 520 45.40 11.89 37.66
N THR A 521 45.63 11.06 36.64
CA THR A 521 46.48 11.46 35.50
C THR A 521 45.74 12.44 34.58
N ALA A 522 46.48 13.26 33.82
CA ALA A 522 45.88 14.21 32.86
C ALA A 522 45.05 13.54 31.75
N ALA A 523 45.27 12.24 31.55
CA ALA A 523 44.53 11.46 30.59
C ALA A 523 43.27 10.81 31.22
N ASP A 524 43.01 10.92 32.52
CA ASP A 524 41.91 10.23 33.18
C ASP A 524 40.54 10.65 32.63
N ALA A 525 39.75 9.67 32.18
CA ALA A 525 38.38 9.89 31.72
C ALA A 525 37.35 9.85 32.86
N GLY A 526 37.75 9.40 34.07
CA GLY A 526 36.90 9.28 35.24
C GLY A 526 36.13 10.56 35.59
N PRO A 527 36.81 11.72 35.78
CA PRO A 527 36.15 12.98 36.13
C PRO A 527 35.10 13.44 35.10
N LEU A 528 35.37 13.27 33.80
CA LEU A 528 34.40 13.60 32.75
C LEU A 528 33.17 12.69 32.81
N LEU A 529 33.36 11.38 33.01
CA LEU A 529 32.24 10.44 33.16
C LEU A 529 31.43 10.72 34.43
N ALA A 530 32.09 11.09 35.52
CA ALA A 530 31.42 11.48 36.76
C ALA A 530 30.58 12.74 36.58
N ASP A 531 31.09 13.75 35.87
CA ASP A 531 30.34 14.96 35.53
C ASP A 531 29.07 14.63 34.73
N ARG A 532 29.14 13.71 33.77
CA ARG A 532 27.95 13.23 33.04
C ARG A 532 26.96 12.51 33.95
N LEU A 533 27.43 11.67 34.87
CA LEU A 533 26.57 10.99 35.85
C LEU A 533 25.97 11.94 36.90
N SER A 534 26.62 13.08 37.17
CA SER A 534 26.09 14.10 38.09
C SER A 534 24.74 14.68 37.63
N LEU A 535 24.41 14.56 36.34
CA LEU A 535 23.09 14.90 35.80
C LEU A 535 21.99 13.97 36.34
N LEU A 536 22.35 12.73 36.68
CA LEU A 536 21.45 11.71 37.24
C LEU A 536 21.56 11.58 38.76
N ASP A 537 22.58 12.18 39.39
CA ASP A 537 22.77 12.23 40.85
C ASP A 537 22.21 13.54 41.47
N ARG A 538 21.15 14.10 40.88
CA ARG A 538 20.47 15.28 41.41
C ARG A 538 19.49 14.87 42.51
N PRO A 539 19.15 15.74 43.48
CA PRO A 539 18.18 15.43 44.53
C PRO A 539 16.83 14.95 44.01
N ALA A 540 16.41 15.44 42.83
CA ALA A 540 15.20 14.98 42.15
C ALA A 540 15.22 13.47 41.84
N PHE A 541 16.40 12.90 41.58
CA PHE A 541 16.60 11.51 41.21
C PHE A 541 17.14 10.64 42.36
N ALA A 542 17.19 11.16 43.59
CA ALA A 542 17.86 10.50 44.72
C ALA A 542 17.30 9.10 45.06
N GLU A 543 16.04 8.84 44.74
CA GLU A 543 15.37 7.55 44.97
C GLU A 543 15.38 6.63 43.73
N PHE A 544 15.96 7.10 42.61
CA PHE A 544 15.99 6.41 41.32
C PHE A 544 17.36 5.78 41.03
N PHE A 545 17.40 4.95 39.99
CA PHE A 545 18.60 4.29 39.47
C PHE A 545 19.31 3.39 40.50
N GLY A 546 18.52 2.62 41.25
CA GLY A 546 19.04 1.65 42.22
C GLY A 546 19.59 2.26 43.51
N ALA A 547 19.05 3.42 43.92
CA ALA A 547 19.34 4.02 45.23
C ALA A 547 19.07 3.02 46.37
N ASP A 548 20.01 2.98 47.33
CA ASP A 548 19.91 2.06 48.48
C ASP A 548 18.69 2.42 49.34
N GLY A 549 17.71 1.51 49.39
CA GLY A 549 16.48 1.69 50.17
C GLY A 549 15.25 2.14 49.36
N SER A 550 15.31 2.17 48.03
CA SER A 550 14.09 2.39 47.22
C SER A 550 13.19 1.14 47.23
N ASP A 551 11.93 1.32 47.63
CA ASP A 551 10.88 0.29 47.52
C ASP A 551 10.38 0.11 46.06
N VAL A 552 10.90 0.93 45.13
CA VAL A 552 10.48 1.02 43.74
C VAL A 552 11.15 -0.09 42.91
N ARG A 553 10.35 -0.80 42.11
CA ARG A 553 10.84 -1.93 41.32
C ARG A 553 11.65 -1.44 40.12
N PRO A 554 12.91 -1.86 39.93
CA PRO A 554 13.69 -1.51 38.76
C PRO A 554 13.16 -2.25 37.53
N PHE A 555 12.79 -1.48 36.50
CA PHE A 555 12.40 -1.99 35.21
C PHE A 555 13.60 -2.08 34.27
N SER A 556 13.83 -3.27 33.71
CA SER A 556 14.84 -3.51 32.70
C SER A 556 14.24 -3.58 31.30
N LEU A 557 14.85 -2.87 30.34
CA LEU A 557 14.50 -2.92 28.92
C LEU A 557 14.65 -4.33 28.30
N LYS A 558 15.43 -5.22 28.91
CA LYS A 558 15.53 -6.62 28.51
C LYS A 558 14.19 -7.36 28.65
N SER A 559 13.31 -6.94 29.56
CA SER A 559 11.99 -7.57 29.76
C SER A 559 11.10 -7.48 28.51
N VAL A 560 11.22 -6.41 27.72
CA VAL A 560 10.47 -6.17 26.47
C VAL A 560 10.82 -7.20 25.38
N VAL A 561 12.02 -7.79 25.47
CA VAL A 561 12.47 -8.86 24.58
C VAL A 561 11.72 -10.16 24.85
N HIS A 562 11.35 -10.41 26.10
CA HIS A 562 10.79 -11.67 26.56
C HIS A 562 9.26 -11.63 26.65
N HIS A 563 8.69 -10.45 26.88
CA HIS A 563 7.26 -10.26 27.12
C HIS A 563 6.68 -9.16 26.21
N PRO A 564 5.42 -9.30 25.74
CA PRO A 564 4.74 -8.31 24.91
C PRO A 564 4.30 -7.07 25.71
N LEU A 565 5.25 -6.39 26.35
CA LEU A 565 4.97 -5.28 27.28
C LEU A 565 4.69 -3.97 26.57
N ARG A 566 3.84 -3.16 27.20
CA ARG A 566 3.59 -1.75 26.87
C ARG A 566 4.29 -0.88 27.93
N VAL A 567 5.34 -0.17 27.53
CA VAL A 567 6.17 0.62 28.44
C VAL A 567 6.11 2.10 28.06
N ARG A 568 5.93 2.97 29.04
CA ARG A 568 6.00 4.43 28.89
C ARG A 568 7.13 4.99 29.77
N ILE A 569 8.06 5.72 29.16
CA ILE A 569 9.13 6.42 29.87
C ILE A 569 8.94 7.93 29.66
N LYS A 570 8.56 8.64 30.73
CA LYS A 570 8.34 10.09 30.72
C LYS A 570 9.64 10.82 31.06
N LEU A 571 10.23 11.51 30.08
CA LEU A 571 11.48 12.24 30.29
C LEU A 571 11.25 13.53 31.13
N PRO A 572 12.12 13.83 32.11
CA PRO A 572 12.00 15.00 32.99
C PRO A 572 12.52 16.30 32.33
N GLU A 573 11.93 16.72 31.20
CA GLU A 573 12.46 17.87 30.46
C GLU A 573 12.39 19.18 31.25
N ARG A 574 11.33 19.39 32.04
CA ARG A 574 11.17 20.61 32.83
C ARG A 574 12.21 20.65 33.95
N GLY A 575 13.22 21.50 33.80
CA GLY A 575 14.29 21.70 34.78
C GLY A 575 15.50 20.77 34.65
N HIS A 576 15.39 19.68 33.86
CA HIS A 576 16.46 18.69 33.68
C HIS A 576 16.61 18.26 32.21
N GLU A 577 16.73 19.23 31.29
CA GLU A 577 16.87 18.96 29.84
C GLU A 577 18.09 18.08 29.51
N GLU A 578 19.26 18.38 30.09
CA GLU A 578 20.49 17.61 29.83
C GLU A 578 20.38 16.17 30.34
N ALA A 579 19.76 15.97 31.51
CA ALA A 579 19.47 14.64 32.04
C ALA A 579 18.48 13.90 31.13
N SER A 580 17.46 14.59 30.60
CA SER A 580 16.50 14.01 29.65
C SER A 580 17.16 13.52 28.37
N ARG A 581 18.11 14.30 27.80
CA ARG A 581 18.88 13.88 26.62
C ARG A 581 19.78 12.68 26.93
N LEU A 582 20.44 12.68 28.09
CA LEU A 582 21.25 11.56 28.55
C LEU A 582 20.41 10.29 28.73
N LEU A 583 19.23 10.39 29.35
CA LEU A 583 18.30 9.29 29.53
C LEU A 583 17.75 8.77 28.20
N ALA A 584 17.38 9.65 27.27
CA ALA A 584 16.94 9.25 25.93
C ALA A 584 18.03 8.44 25.21
N ARG A 585 19.29 8.87 25.33
CA ARG A 585 20.44 8.15 24.78
C ARG A 585 20.69 6.81 25.44
N LEU A 586 20.66 6.75 26.77
CA LEU A 586 20.80 5.51 27.53
C LEU A 586 19.71 4.53 27.14
N VAL A 587 18.45 4.95 27.12
CA VAL A 587 17.32 4.10 26.73
C VAL A 587 17.46 3.60 25.28
N LEU A 588 17.89 4.45 24.35
CA LEU A 588 18.17 4.03 22.97
C LEU A 588 19.29 2.98 22.92
N ALA A 589 20.41 3.21 23.59
CA ALA A 589 21.53 2.27 23.65
C ALA A 589 21.11 0.93 24.29
N GLN A 590 20.38 0.99 25.40
CA GLN A 590 19.85 -0.17 26.12
C GLN A 590 18.89 -0.99 25.25
N PHE A 591 17.96 -0.32 24.55
CA PHE A 591 17.05 -0.99 23.63
C PHE A 591 17.79 -1.66 22.47
N LEU A 592 18.76 -0.97 21.86
CA LEU A 592 19.53 -1.51 20.73
C LEU A 592 20.37 -2.72 21.15
N ALA A 593 20.92 -2.71 22.36
CA ALA A 593 21.61 -3.86 22.94
C ALA A 593 20.64 -5.03 23.19
N ALA A 594 19.51 -4.77 23.85
CA ALA A 594 18.49 -5.77 24.14
C ALA A 594 17.86 -6.36 22.86
N ALA A 595 17.67 -5.55 21.81
CA ALA A 595 17.13 -5.97 20.52
C ALA A 595 18.00 -6.98 19.78
N ARG A 596 19.30 -7.08 20.09
CA ARG A 596 20.23 -7.99 19.42
C ARG A 596 20.36 -9.36 20.09
N THR A 597 20.13 -9.47 21.40
CA THR A 597 20.42 -10.68 22.18
C THR A 597 19.33 -11.76 22.08
N GLY A 598 18.09 -11.40 21.75
CA GLY A 598 16.99 -12.35 21.53
C GLY A 598 16.90 -12.87 20.09
N ALA A 599 17.52 -14.02 19.81
CA ALA A 599 17.31 -14.75 18.56
C ALA A 599 15.92 -15.44 18.54
N LYS A 600 15.18 -15.32 17.43
CA LYS A 600 13.85 -15.91 17.19
C LYS A 600 12.77 -15.48 18.21
N ARG A 601 12.56 -14.17 18.32
CA ARG A 601 11.40 -13.64 19.06
C ARG A 601 10.11 -13.84 18.29
N PRO A 602 9.01 -14.11 18.98
CA PRO A 602 7.75 -14.39 18.31
C PRO A 602 6.82 -13.16 18.21
N HIS A 603 7.27 -12.01 18.76
CA HIS A 603 6.61 -10.71 18.68
C HIS A 603 7.58 -9.65 18.16
N PHE A 604 7.03 -8.58 17.59
CA PHE A 604 7.78 -7.41 17.14
C PHE A 604 8.12 -6.49 18.33
N VAL A 605 9.34 -5.93 18.37
CA VAL A 605 9.75 -5.04 19.45
C VAL A 605 10.06 -3.65 18.90
N ALA A 606 9.39 -2.62 19.43
CA ALA A 606 9.55 -1.25 18.97
C ALA A 606 9.97 -0.29 20.08
N LEU A 607 10.87 0.63 19.75
CA LEU A 607 11.16 1.82 20.53
C LEU A 607 10.67 3.04 19.77
N VAL A 608 9.90 3.90 20.42
CA VAL A 608 9.48 5.18 19.86
C VAL A 608 10.09 6.28 20.72
N LEU A 609 11.06 7.02 20.16
CA LEU A 609 11.56 8.27 20.72
C LEU A 609 10.85 9.41 20.00
N ASP A 610 9.93 10.07 20.69
CA ASP A 610 9.21 11.22 20.12
C ASP A 610 10.15 12.41 19.85
N ASP A 611 11.15 12.57 20.71
CA ASP A 611 12.27 13.50 20.54
C ASP A 611 13.59 12.75 20.71
N ALA A 612 14.38 12.69 19.62
CA ALA A 612 15.68 12.02 19.57
C ALA A 612 16.84 13.02 19.65
N HIS A 613 16.58 14.28 19.99
CA HIS A 613 17.63 15.29 20.11
C HIS A 613 18.72 14.88 21.11
N GLY A 614 19.97 14.84 20.65
CA GLY A 614 21.11 14.42 21.46
C GLY A 614 21.15 12.93 21.83
N ALA A 615 20.19 12.11 21.38
CA ALA A 615 20.18 10.67 21.65
C ALA A 615 21.01 9.85 20.65
N LEU A 616 21.32 10.41 19.48
CA LEU A 616 22.01 9.70 18.40
C LEU A 616 23.53 9.86 18.46
N THR A 617 24.22 8.74 18.26
CA THR A 617 25.67 8.57 18.32
C THR A 617 26.14 7.71 17.15
N THR A 618 27.44 7.67 16.89
CA THR A 618 28.01 6.78 15.87
C THR A 618 27.69 5.29 16.14
N GLY A 619 27.74 4.86 17.40
CA GLY A 619 27.48 3.46 17.80
C GLY A 619 26.00 3.07 17.70
N THR A 620 25.09 3.96 18.10
CA THR A 620 23.64 3.74 17.98
C THR A 620 23.19 3.71 16.51
N VAL A 621 23.68 4.60 15.65
CA VAL A 621 23.37 4.59 14.19
C VAL A 621 23.84 3.30 13.53
N ARG A 622 25.06 2.83 13.85
CA ARG A 622 25.55 1.54 13.36
C ARG A 622 24.70 0.36 13.86
N SER A 623 24.19 0.46 15.08
CA SER A 623 23.35 -0.58 15.67
C SER A 623 21.94 -0.61 15.06
N LEU A 624 21.38 0.53 14.65
CA LEU A 624 20.10 0.62 13.93
C LEU A 624 20.11 -0.23 12.64
N GLN A 625 21.21 -0.19 11.89
CA GLN A 625 21.37 -0.98 10.65
C GLN A 625 21.25 -2.50 10.89
N ARG A 626 21.55 -2.95 12.12
CA ARG A 626 21.56 -4.36 12.49
C ARG A 626 20.21 -4.85 13.02
N LEU A 627 19.19 -4.00 13.13
CA LEU A 627 17.89 -4.39 13.69
C LEU A 627 17.02 -5.22 12.74
N ARG A 628 17.19 -5.07 11.43
CA ARG A 628 16.35 -5.72 10.40
C ARG A 628 16.15 -7.23 10.59
N PRO A 629 17.20 -8.05 10.87
CA PRO A 629 17.02 -9.49 11.08
C PRO A 629 16.39 -9.85 12.45
N HIS A 630 16.27 -8.91 13.39
CA HIS A 630 15.84 -9.18 14.76
C HIS A 630 14.36 -8.88 15.02
N ASN A 631 13.56 -8.61 13.99
CA ASN A 631 12.15 -8.23 14.11
C ASN A 631 11.93 -7.09 15.12
N ALA A 632 12.79 -6.07 15.03
CA ALA A 632 12.78 -4.91 15.90
C ALA A 632 12.91 -3.62 15.09
N GLY A 633 12.37 -2.53 15.61
CA GLY A 633 12.37 -1.24 14.93
C GLY A 633 12.47 -0.06 15.89
N VAL A 634 12.99 1.06 15.41
CA VAL A 634 13.02 2.32 16.17
C VAL A 634 12.32 3.41 15.36
N VAL A 635 11.47 4.18 16.02
CA VAL A 635 10.87 5.41 15.49
C VAL A 635 11.58 6.58 16.15
N LEU A 636 12.21 7.44 15.34
CA LEU A 636 12.97 8.61 15.78
C LEU A 636 12.28 9.87 15.29
N GLY A 637 11.83 10.71 16.22
CA GLY A 637 11.33 12.04 15.92
C GLY A 637 12.41 13.10 16.12
N LEU A 638 12.67 13.90 15.10
CA LEU A 638 13.59 15.05 15.14
C LEU A 638 12.88 16.32 14.69
N ARG A 639 13.28 17.47 15.22
CA ARG A 639 12.74 18.78 14.79
C ARG A 639 13.41 19.25 13.51
N THR A 640 14.70 18.98 13.41
CA THR A 640 15.58 19.26 12.27
C THR A 640 16.70 18.21 12.25
N LEU A 641 17.31 17.94 11.09
CA LEU A 641 18.51 17.11 11.02
C LEU A 641 19.69 17.78 11.74
N GLY A 642 19.68 19.11 11.89
CA GLY A 642 20.69 19.86 12.65
C GLY A 642 20.78 19.51 14.14
N GLU A 643 19.81 18.78 14.69
CA GLU A 643 19.87 18.23 16.06
C GLU A 643 20.82 17.04 16.20
N VAL A 644 21.33 16.54 15.07
CA VAL A 644 22.29 15.44 14.96
C VAL A 644 23.61 16.00 14.43
N PRO A 645 24.76 15.51 14.91
CA PRO A 645 26.06 15.87 14.33
C PRO A 645 26.10 15.67 12.81
N GLU A 646 26.66 16.63 12.08
CA GLU A 646 26.66 16.66 10.60
C GLU A 646 27.25 15.37 9.98
N ALA A 647 28.32 14.84 10.61
CA ALA A 647 28.95 13.59 10.20
C ALA A 647 28.01 12.37 10.22
N LEU A 648 26.89 12.43 10.96
CA LEU A 648 25.92 11.34 11.09
C LEU A 648 24.70 11.51 10.20
N HIS A 649 24.50 12.64 9.49
CA HIS A 649 23.31 12.87 8.66
C HIS A 649 23.15 11.81 7.57
N GLY A 650 24.20 11.60 6.77
CA GLY A 650 24.22 10.57 5.72
C GLY A 650 24.07 9.15 6.29
N PRO A 651 24.90 8.73 7.27
CA PRO A 651 24.78 7.42 7.92
C PRO A 651 23.39 7.15 8.53
N LEU A 652 22.76 8.14 9.17
CA LEU A 652 21.42 8.03 9.76
C LEU A 652 20.38 7.80 8.68
N LEU A 653 20.38 8.64 7.64
CA LEU A 653 19.45 8.51 6.51
C LEU A 653 19.65 7.17 5.79
N GLY A 654 20.87 6.63 5.73
CA GLY A 654 21.13 5.29 5.18
C GLY A 654 20.75 4.13 6.11
N ALA A 655 20.75 4.35 7.43
CA ALA A 655 20.44 3.31 8.41
C ALA A 655 18.94 2.96 8.46
N VAL A 656 18.07 3.96 8.31
CA VAL A 656 16.61 3.80 8.33
C VAL A 656 16.06 3.45 6.94
N GLY A 657 15.00 2.63 6.90
CA GLY A 657 14.30 2.30 5.66
C GLY A 657 13.06 3.17 5.42
N CYS A 658 12.44 3.66 6.49
CA CYS A 658 11.28 4.55 6.41
C CYS A 658 11.66 5.99 6.78
N ARG A 659 11.20 6.95 5.98
CA ARG A 659 11.56 8.37 6.07
C ARG A 659 10.32 9.23 5.89
N VAL A 660 10.15 10.20 6.77
CA VAL A 660 9.04 11.16 6.75
C VAL A 660 9.60 12.56 6.90
N ALA A 661 9.32 13.42 5.90
CA ALA A 661 9.58 14.85 5.96
C ALA A 661 8.23 15.58 6.11
N LEU A 662 8.02 16.24 7.24
CA LEU A 662 6.81 17.03 7.49
C LEU A 662 6.90 18.41 6.81
N SER A 663 5.75 19.06 6.65
CA SER A 663 5.68 20.45 6.20
C SER A 663 6.51 21.39 7.08
N GLY A 664 7.27 22.31 6.48
CA GLY A 664 8.02 23.35 7.18
C GLY A 664 9.47 23.00 7.53
N ILE A 665 10.02 21.90 6.98
CA ILE A 665 11.45 21.62 7.09
C ILE A 665 12.29 22.65 6.33
N THR A 666 13.55 22.82 6.74
CA THR A 666 14.46 23.75 6.07
C THR A 666 14.95 23.19 4.74
N THR A 667 15.49 24.04 3.85
CA THR A 667 16.13 23.59 2.62
C THR A 667 17.38 22.76 2.87
N TRP A 668 18.07 22.98 4.00
CA TRP A 668 19.19 22.15 4.45
C TRP A 668 18.73 20.74 4.82
N ASP A 669 17.67 20.63 5.62
CA ASP A 669 17.06 19.33 5.96
C ASP A 669 16.57 18.62 4.69
N GLY A 670 15.89 19.36 3.81
CA GLY A 670 15.35 18.86 2.55
C GLY A 670 16.42 18.30 1.60
N ARG A 671 17.67 18.78 1.66
CA ARG A 671 18.76 18.29 0.81
C ARG A 671 19.09 16.83 1.12
N GLY A 672 19.20 16.46 2.40
CA GLY A 672 19.48 15.07 2.80
C GLY A 672 18.37 14.11 2.33
N PHE A 673 17.11 14.53 2.40
CA PHE A 673 15.99 13.74 1.87
C PHE A 673 16.01 13.63 0.34
N ALA A 674 16.24 14.74 -0.37
CA ALA A 674 16.30 14.76 -1.83
C ALA A 674 17.39 13.82 -2.38
N GLU A 675 18.58 13.86 -1.77
CA GLU A 675 19.71 12.99 -2.14
C GLU A 675 19.38 11.50 -1.93
N THR A 676 18.72 11.16 -0.83
CA THR A 676 18.39 9.75 -0.50
C THR A 676 17.23 9.18 -1.31
N TRP A 677 16.24 10.00 -1.68
CA TRP A 677 15.13 9.56 -2.53
C TRP A 677 15.50 9.48 -4.02
N GLY A 678 16.62 10.07 -4.39
CA GLY A 678 17.20 9.98 -5.73
C GLY A 678 16.39 10.71 -6.80
N LYS A 679 16.75 10.44 -8.05
CA LYS A 679 16.18 11.08 -9.23
C LYS A 679 15.27 10.14 -10.01
N GLU A 680 14.31 10.72 -10.71
CA GLU A 680 13.38 10.04 -11.61
C GLU A 680 13.44 10.66 -13.00
N TRP A 681 13.31 9.81 -14.01
CA TRP A 681 13.23 10.24 -15.41
C TRP A 681 11.84 10.80 -15.69
N VAL A 682 11.72 12.12 -15.77
CA VAL A 682 10.46 12.80 -16.11
C VAL A 682 10.49 13.16 -17.60
N GLU A 683 9.46 12.78 -18.34
CA GLU A 683 9.26 13.21 -19.73
C GLU A 683 8.78 14.66 -19.73
N THR A 684 9.70 15.61 -19.82
CA THR A 684 9.38 17.02 -19.97
C THR A 684 9.01 17.27 -21.42
N THR A 685 7.80 17.78 -21.62
CA THR A 685 7.30 18.13 -22.95
C THR A 685 7.66 19.59 -23.22
N GLU A 686 8.68 19.83 -24.05
CA GLU A 686 9.00 21.17 -24.53
C GLU A 686 8.15 21.44 -25.78
N VAL A 687 7.25 22.42 -25.70
CA VAL A 687 6.47 22.90 -26.84
C VAL A 687 7.24 24.05 -27.48
N ALA A 688 8.09 23.73 -28.45
CA ALA A 688 8.74 24.73 -29.26
C ALA A 688 7.80 25.13 -30.41
N GLN A 689 7.31 26.38 -30.39
CA GLN A 689 6.54 26.92 -31.50
C GLN A 689 7.49 27.38 -32.62
N HIS A 690 7.75 26.51 -33.61
CA HIS A 690 8.44 26.91 -34.83
C HIS A 690 7.43 27.27 -35.94
N THR A 691 7.41 28.54 -36.34
CA THR A 691 6.70 28.99 -37.54
C THR A 691 7.45 28.51 -38.79
N VAL A 692 6.98 27.43 -39.42
CA VAL A 692 7.56 26.91 -40.66
C VAL A 692 7.14 27.78 -41.84
N PHE A 693 8.08 28.54 -42.41
CA PHE A 693 7.92 29.14 -43.74
C PHE A 693 8.12 28.06 -44.82
N ALA A 694 7.04 27.42 -45.27
CA ALA A 694 7.10 26.41 -46.33
C ALA A 694 7.51 27.03 -47.69
N HIS A 695 8.69 26.67 -48.20
CA HIS A 695 9.23 27.03 -49.52
C HIS A 695 8.95 25.97 -50.59
N GLN A 696 7.69 25.51 -50.75
CA GLN A 696 7.31 24.66 -51.88
C GLN A 696 5.94 25.05 -52.46
N PRO A 697 5.81 25.19 -53.80
CA PRO A 697 4.62 25.76 -54.44
C PRO A 697 3.37 24.87 -54.39
N MET A 698 3.52 23.54 -54.30
CA MET A 698 2.38 22.60 -54.36
C MET A 698 1.60 22.51 -53.04
N THR A 699 2.26 22.69 -51.89
CA THR A 699 1.61 22.71 -50.56
C THR A 699 0.85 24.00 -50.27
N ARG A 700 1.20 25.11 -50.95
CA ARG A 700 0.43 26.37 -50.88
C ARG A 700 -1.00 26.22 -51.38
N PHE A 701 -1.23 25.42 -52.42
CA PHE A 701 -2.56 25.29 -53.02
C PHE A 701 -3.52 24.49 -52.12
N ILE A 702 -3.03 23.41 -51.50
CA ILE A 702 -3.79 22.60 -50.55
C ILE A 702 -4.07 23.39 -49.25
N HIS A 703 -3.11 24.18 -48.77
CA HIS A 703 -3.31 25.06 -47.62
C HIS A 703 -4.27 26.22 -47.91
N PHE A 704 -4.28 26.76 -49.13
CA PHE A 704 -5.18 27.86 -49.51
C PHE A 704 -6.63 27.39 -49.66
N LEU A 705 -6.87 26.20 -50.25
CA LEU A 705 -8.21 25.61 -50.36
C LEU A 705 -8.81 25.28 -48.98
N ARG A 706 -8.01 24.76 -48.05
CA ARG A 706 -8.47 24.39 -46.70
C ARG A 706 -8.69 25.61 -45.79
N LYS A 707 -7.87 26.66 -45.93
CA LYS A 707 -7.96 27.91 -45.16
C LYS A 707 -9.26 28.70 -45.45
N LYS A 708 -9.76 28.65 -46.69
CA LYS A 708 -11.04 29.28 -47.05
C LYS A 708 -12.28 28.58 -46.47
N VAL A 709 -12.16 27.32 -46.05
CA VAL A 709 -13.30 26.52 -45.56
C VAL A 709 -13.39 26.51 -44.03
N THR A 710 -12.30 26.74 -43.29
CA THR A 710 -12.28 26.46 -41.83
C THR A 710 -11.77 27.59 -40.93
N GLY A 711 -11.29 28.72 -41.46
CA GLY A 711 -11.08 29.95 -40.67
C GLY A 711 -10.03 29.91 -39.54
N VAL A 712 -9.30 28.81 -39.33
CA VAL A 712 -8.29 28.68 -38.27
C VAL A 712 -6.92 28.35 -38.86
N ALA A 713 -5.92 29.18 -38.55
CA ALA A 713 -4.53 28.94 -38.93
C ALA A 713 -3.93 27.84 -38.04
N VAL A 714 -3.40 26.79 -38.65
CA VAL A 714 -2.74 25.68 -37.95
C VAL A 714 -1.31 26.09 -37.60
N THR A 715 -1.04 26.38 -36.34
CA THR A 715 0.30 26.24 -35.76
C THR A 715 0.52 24.77 -35.46
N THR A 716 1.41 24.10 -36.18
CA THR A 716 1.87 22.75 -35.81
C THR A 716 2.78 22.88 -34.60
N ASP A 717 2.26 22.58 -33.42
CA ASP A 717 3.06 22.44 -32.20
C ASP A 717 4.00 21.24 -32.38
N ALA A 718 5.30 21.51 -32.50
CA ALA A 718 6.32 20.46 -32.42
C ALA A 718 6.51 20.11 -30.94
N VAL A 719 5.78 19.11 -30.49
CA VAL A 719 5.84 18.59 -29.12
C VAL A 719 7.05 17.66 -29.02
N THR A 720 8.20 18.18 -28.60
CA THR A 720 9.37 17.35 -28.32
C THR A 720 9.36 16.92 -26.86
N THR A 721 9.11 15.63 -26.63
CA THR A 721 9.24 15.01 -25.30
C THR A 721 10.71 14.70 -25.03
N ARG A 722 11.32 15.43 -24.09
CA ARG A 722 12.69 15.17 -23.61
C ARG A 722 12.63 14.48 -22.26
N LYS A 723 13.28 13.32 -22.13
CA LYS A 723 13.50 12.67 -20.84
C LYS A 723 14.56 13.44 -20.07
N VAL A 724 14.19 14.07 -18.96
CA VAL A 724 15.12 14.77 -18.08
C VAL A 724 15.12 14.05 -16.73
N GLU A 725 16.30 13.75 -16.22
CA GLU A 725 16.48 13.21 -14.88
C GLU A 725 16.26 14.33 -13.85
N ARG A 726 15.16 14.26 -13.08
CA ARG A 726 14.81 15.26 -12.06
C ARG A 726 14.65 14.57 -10.71
N GLU A 727 15.10 15.21 -9.63
CA GLU A 727 14.82 14.75 -8.27
C GLU A 727 13.31 14.53 -8.08
N ARG A 728 12.92 13.43 -7.44
CA ARG A 728 11.51 13.16 -7.14
C ARG A 728 10.89 14.27 -6.29
N TRP A 729 11.71 14.80 -5.39
CA TRP A 729 11.45 15.96 -4.57
C TRP A 729 12.74 16.74 -4.42
N SER A 730 12.75 18.00 -4.86
CA SER A 730 13.89 18.87 -4.61
C SER A 730 13.87 19.42 -3.18
N ALA A 731 15.03 19.80 -2.67
CA ALA A 731 15.15 20.41 -1.34
C ALA A 731 14.25 21.65 -1.18
N SER A 732 14.17 22.50 -2.21
CA SER A 732 13.32 23.68 -2.22
C SER A 732 11.83 23.35 -2.24
N GLU A 733 11.44 22.28 -2.96
CA GLU A 733 10.06 21.80 -2.97
C GLU A 733 9.67 21.26 -1.59
N LEU A 734 10.54 20.50 -0.94
CA LEU A 734 10.26 19.99 0.41
C LEU A 734 10.09 21.12 1.44
N ALA A 735 10.90 22.18 1.32
CA ALA A 735 10.82 23.32 2.24
C ALA A 735 9.61 24.22 2.00
N HIS A 736 9.21 24.44 0.74
CA HIS A 736 8.25 25.50 0.38
C HIS A 736 6.94 25.02 -0.25
N SER A 737 6.89 23.81 -0.81
CA SER A 737 5.72 23.33 -1.54
C SER A 737 4.89 22.26 -0.82
N VAL A 738 5.36 21.76 0.34
CA VAL A 738 4.58 20.83 1.18
C VAL A 738 3.56 21.63 2.02
N PRO A 739 2.24 21.42 1.82
CA PRO A 739 1.23 22.18 2.56
C PRO A 739 1.23 21.86 4.07
N PRO A 740 0.79 22.79 4.94
CA PRO A 740 0.71 22.53 6.37
C PRO A 740 -0.15 21.29 6.70
N GLY A 741 0.35 20.44 7.60
CA GLY A 741 -0.31 19.19 7.97
C GLY A 741 -0.19 18.07 6.95
N HIS A 742 0.63 18.27 5.90
CA HIS A 742 1.04 17.21 4.99
C HIS A 742 2.47 16.74 5.32
N ALA A 743 2.80 15.57 4.82
CA ALA A 743 4.13 15.00 4.88
C ALA A 743 4.49 14.30 3.57
N VAL A 744 5.78 14.25 3.25
CA VAL A 744 6.31 13.36 2.22
C VAL A 744 6.82 12.11 2.91
N VAL A 745 6.25 10.96 2.56
CA VAL A 745 6.52 9.67 3.20
C VAL A 745 7.11 8.70 2.19
N SER A 746 8.18 8.03 2.58
CA SER A 746 8.76 6.89 1.85
C SER A 746 8.98 5.75 2.83
N LEU A 747 8.55 4.55 2.45
CA LEU A 747 8.60 3.36 3.29
C LEU A 747 9.39 2.27 2.59
N THR A 748 10.12 1.48 3.37
CA THR A 748 10.81 0.29 2.87
C THR A 748 10.51 -0.87 3.80
N THR A 749 10.17 -2.02 3.22
CA THR A 749 9.97 -3.25 3.99
C THR A 749 11.27 -4.07 4.03
N PRO A 750 11.45 -4.96 5.03
CA PRO A 750 12.60 -5.86 5.10
C PRO A 750 12.77 -6.74 3.86
N GLN A 751 11.67 -7.05 3.16
CA GLN A 751 11.63 -7.83 1.93
C GLN A 751 12.09 -7.03 0.69
N GLY A 752 12.40 -5.74 0.84
CA GLY A 752 12.87 -4.87 -0.24
C GLY A 752 11.75 -4.21 -1.05
N ALA A 753 10.48 -4.47 -0.75
CA ALA A 753 9.37 -3.71 -1.32
C ALA A 753 9.40 -2.28 -0.76
N HIS A 754 9.24 -1.28 -1.63
CA HIS A 754 9.39 0.12 -1.28
C HIS A 754 8.23 0.97 -1.79
N THR A 755 7.91 2.02 -1.03
CA THR A 755 6.99 3.09 -1.38
C THR A 755 7.83 4.29 -1.81
N PRO A 756 7.67 4.79 -3.06
CA PRO A 756 8.32 6.03 -3.49
C PRO A 756 7.86 7.20 -2.59
N PRO A 757 8.59 8.33 -2.55
CA PRO A 757 8.20 9.48 -1.76
C PRO A 757 6.84 10.04 -2.21
N VAL A 758 5.81 9.81 -1.40
CA VAL A 758 4.42 10.21 -1.66
C VAL A 758 3.99 11.36 -0.75
N LEU A 759 3.26 12.33 -1.30
CA LEU A 759 2.64 13.41 -0.53
C LEU A 759 1.35 12.91 0.13
N VAL A 760 1.28 13.04 1.45
CA VAL A 760 0.20 12.53 2.29
C VAL A 760 -0.37 13.65 3.14
N ASP A 761 -1.70 13.77 3.16
CA ASP A 761 -2.44 14.58 4.12
C ASP A 761 -2.62 13.81 5.42
N LEU A 762 -2.01 14.30 6.51
CA LEU A 762 -2.08 13.66 7.83
C LEU A 762 -3.34 14.03 8.62
N ARG A 763 -4.21 14.90 8.09
CA ARG A 763 -5.46 15.32 8.74
C ARG A 763 -6.65 14.43 8.37
N ALA A 764 -6.50 13.58 7.35
CA ALA A 764 -7.59 12.96 6.58
C ALA A 764 -7.90 11.48 6.89
#